data_AF-A0A3R7HY92-F1
#
_entry.id   AF-A0A3R7HY92-F1
#
_cell.length_a   1.000
_cell.length_b   1.000
_cell.length_c   1.000
_cell.angle_alpha   90.00
_cell.angle_beta   90.00
_cell.angle_gamma   90.00
#
_symmetry.space_group_name_H-M   'P 1'
#
loop_
_entity.id
_entity.type
_entity.pdbx_description
1 polymer ?
#
loop_
_entity_poly.entity_id
_entity_poly.type
_entity_poly.pdbx_seq_one_letter_code
_entity_poly.pdbx_strand_id
1 'polypeptide(L)'
;MRKCSACGAEISADDKYCSDCGADLSEPDAINFDVDSSRILNGLREMDEIEFEHFVADLWQKLGWETEVTQASADAGIDVVAEKEKPYPQKQLIQAKRYSEGNTVSSSDVQQYSALKQQKDGVDASVIVTTSSFSRDAEKRGRELNVKLVDGNQLLDIIDDLDAYGLLEEYLDLSEEETEEAEEALETVETRDNVAEQVSPSESTTEPTTAVSEKTSRSHTQVEKEVGLPDTKWRKGVMAATGGWIVVLFGLSVLPDALGGFLVLFSWILLPIALYKDAAEVKQYTDWPKYRWAYILPSLVWIIAVVPGLIYLWKRRNLEPSVSADLSVETTLEGSESGDSGQDQEEAPVVEDSVDTEPDSGFQINSLEYKGNRFHYQYSDSPTGRWRAAYGRSHDTDDRFFLFGGDNIRVTEPLENVGTLDGKAAVSNNGVAAVIDNLDQEELSGKLYVFDSSGEQLLGHFLNANVEACTVSEDGRYAAAATLNPDCSTYIFDVERGEQVLKHENLDGNKTDIEFRSDDDGLHLYLFENRDEDPLYAIDLEGEVIWKSEELQRQERLQQLMESSRTDDLEEALDLLEEAYELAEEENEQKNVARKLADTHWSLAQNTEYDTDEWWQHLNQAKAYYTEILPWYDGKQGVAKVSRKQGKYHIDQGNEETALELFRSIAKLEEEYDVQLLTEADERRLKELSGEKVE
;
A
#
# COMPACT_ATOMS: atom_id res chain seq x y z
N MET A 1 -20.33 -3.43 -57.29
CA MET A 1 -19.05 -4.15 -57.35
C MET A 1 -18.28 -3.74 -56.11
N ARG A 2 -17.68 -4.69 -55.41
CA ARG A 2 -16.79 -4.47 -54.26
C ARG A 2 -15.40 -5.00 -54.61
N LYS A 3 -14.35 -4.66 -53.87
CA LYS A 3 -13.03 -5.27 -54.05
C LYS A 3 -12.90 -6.46 -53.12
N CYS A 4 -12.28 -7.54 -53.58
CA CYS A 4 -11.94 -8.67 -52.73
C CYS A 4 -10.84 -8.25 -51.74
N SER A 5 -11.07 -8.39 -50.43
CA SER A 5 -10.10 -8.03 -49.38
C SER A 5 -8.79 -8.82 -49.50
N ALA A 6 -8.85 -10.08 -49.95
CA ALA A 6 -7.67 -10.94 -50.08
C ALA A 6 -6.77 -10.64 -51.29
N CYS A 7 -7.27 -9.98 -52.36
CA CYS A 7 -6.48 -9.80 -53.59
C CYS A 7 -6.74 -8.53 -54.40
N GLY A 8 -7.68 -7.68 -53.96
CA GLY A 8 -8.00 -6.40 -54.58
C GLY A 8 -8.81 -6.47 -55.89
N ALA A 9 -9.18 -7.65 -56.38
CA ALA A 9 -9.95 -7.82 -57.60
C ALA A 9 -11.38 -7.26 -57.49
N GLU A 10 -11.90 -6.68 -58.59
CA GLU A 10 -13.29 -6.20 -58.65
C GLU A 10 -14.27 -7.38 -58.76
N ILE A 11 -15.14 -7.52 -57.77
CA ILE A 11 -16.13 -8.61 -57.65
C ILE A 11 -17.56 -8.06 -57.61
N SER A 12 -18.52 -8.85 -58.08
CA SER A 12 -19.94 -8.49 -57.95
C SER A 12 -20.38 -8.56 -56.49
N ALA A 13 -21.43 -7.82 -56.12
CA ALA A 13 -21.97 -7.85 -54.76
C ALA A 13 -22.61 -9.22 -54.42
N ASP A 14 -23.02 -9.99 -55.43
CA ASP A 14 -23.71 -11.27 -55.28
C ASP A 14 -22.78 -12.50 -55.39
N ASP A 15 -21.48 -12.29 -55.61
CA ASP A 15 -20.52 -13.38 -55.76
C ASP A 15 -20.18 -14.00 -54.40
N LYS A 16 -20.37 -15.32 -54.29
CA LYS A 16 -20.03 -16.10 -53.08
C LYS A 16 -18.55 -16.45 -52.97
N TYR A 17 -17.82 -16.43 -54.09
CA TYR A 17 -16.38 -16.74 -54.14
C TYR A 17 -15.68 -15.76 -55.08
N CYS A 18 -14.47 -15.33 -54.71
CA CYS A 18 -13.63 -14.54 -55.61
C CYS A 18 -13.16 -15.41 -56.77
N SER A 19 -13.50 -15.01 -58.00
CA SER A 19 -13.13 -15.76 -59.20
C SER A 19 -11.62 -15.79 -59.49
N ASP A 20 -10.86 -14.84 -58.93
CA ASP A 20 -9.41 -14.73 -59.14
C ASP A 20 -8.60 -15.49 -58.08
N CYS A 21 -8.94 -15.38 -56.80
CA CYS A 21 -8.16 -16.00 -55.71
C CYS A 21 -8.89 -17.15 -54.99
N GLY A 22 -10.17 -17.39 -55.25
CA GLY A 22 -10.96 -18.45 -54.64
C GLY A 22 -11.44 -18.20 -53.21
N ALA A 23 -11.19 -17.00 -52.65
CA ALA A 23 -11.66 -16.63 -51.31
C ALA A 23 -13.19 -16.71 -51.20
N ASP A 24 -13.71 -17.31 -50.12
CA ASP A 24 -15.14 -17.30 -49.79
C ASP A 24 -15.53 -15.89 -49.32
N LEU A 25 -16.59 -15.34 -49.91
CA LEU A 25 -17.05 -13.96 -49.72
C LEU A 25 -18.40 -13.90 -48.99
N SER A 26 -18.85 -15.03 -48.44
CA SER A 26 -20.17 -15.21 -47.84
C SER A 26 -20.26 -14.89 -46.34
N GLU A 27 -19.15 -14.49 -45.70
CA GLU A 27 -19.11 -14.06 -44.31
C GLU A 27 -18.43 -12.68 -44.19
N PRO A 28 -18.90 -11.76 -43.31
CA PRO A 28 -18.08 -10.66 -42.84
C PRO A 28 -16.92 -11.24 -42.02
N ASP A 29 -15.74 -10.66 -42.15
CA ASP A 29 -14.47 -11.19 -41.64
C ASP A 29 -14.60 -11.82 -40.23
N ALA A 30 -14.33 -13.12 -40.13
CA ALA A 30 -14.13 -13.79 -38.85
C ALA A 30 -12.93 -13.12 -38.16
N ILE A 31 -13.20 -12.36 -37.11
CA ILE A 31 -12.22 -11.57 -36.35
C ILE A 31 -11.24 -12.54 -35.70
N ASN A 32 -9.98 -12.49 -36.13
CA ASN A 32 -8.88 -13.20 -35.49
C ASN A 32 -8.47 -12.40 -34.23
N PHE A 33 -9.05 -12.78 -33.08
CA PHE A 33 -9.05 -12.01 -31.82
C PHE A 33 -7.63 -11.68 -31.27
N ASP A 34 -6.65 -12.52 -31.57
CA ASP A 34 -5.29 -12.43 -31.02
C ASP A 34 -4.46 -11.31 -31.70
N VAL A 35 -4.70 -11.10 -33.00
CA VAL A 35 -4.08 -10.00 -33.79
C VAL A 35 -4.75 -8.66 -33.48
N ASP A 36 -6.01 -8.67 -33.04
CA ASP A 36 -6.78 -7.47 -32.73
C ASP A 36 -6.48 -6.94 -31.33
N SER A 37 -6.37 -7.80 -30.31
CA SER A 37 -6.10 -7.41 -28.92
C SER A 37 -4.80 -6.60 -28.75
N SER A 38 -3.71 -7.06 -29.37
CA SER A 38 -2.42 -6.35 -29.36
C SER A 38 -2.50 -5.01 -30.12
N ARG A 39 -3.23 -4.97 -31.24
CA ARG A 39 -3.43 -3.76 -32.04
C ARG A 39 -4.27 -2.72 -31.30
N ILE A 40 -5.36 -3.15 -30.67
CA ILE A 40 -6.23 -2.33 -29.85
C ILE A 40 -5.45 -1.75 -28.67
N LEU A 41 -4.71 -2.59 -27.94
CA LEU A 41 -3.94 -2.13 -26.79
C LEU A 41 -2.83 -1.15 -27.18
N ASN A 42 -2.19 -1.35 -28.34
CA ASN A 42 -1.24 -0.38 -28.89
C ASN A 42 -1.92 0.93 -29.30
N GLY A 43 -3.08 0.88 -29.94
CA GLY A 43 -3.87 2.09 -30.23
C GLY A 43 -4.23 2.86 -28.95
N LEU A 44 -4.65 2.15 -27.89
CA LEU A 44 -4.90 2.76 -26.58
C LEU A 44 -3.65 3.38 -25.94
N ARG A 45 -2.45 2.89 -26.26
CA ARG A 45 -1.18 3.46 -25.76
C ARG A 45 -0.72 4.68 -26.56
N GLU A 46 -1.15 4.78 -27.82
CA GLU A 46 -0.80 5.84 -28.77
C GLU A 46 -1.73 7.05 -28.74
N MET A 47 -2.97 6.90 -28.25
CA MET A 47 -3.88 8.05 -28.05
C MET A 47 -3.35 9.06 -27.02
N ASP A 48 -3.84 10.30 -27.11
CA ASP A 48 -3.50 11.33 -26.13
C ASP A 48 -3.99 10.96 -24.72
N GLU A 49 -3.29 11.44 -23.69
CA GLU A 49 -3.64 11.15 -22.29
C GLU A 49 -5.05 11.65 -21.94
N ILE A 50 -5.45 12.82 -22.45
CA ILE A 50 -6.80 13.37 -22.23
C ILE A 50 -7.84 12.56 -23.02
N GLU A 51 -7.51 12.13 -24.24
CA GLU A 51 -8.40 11.27 -25.03
C GLU A 51 -8.61 9.91 -24.35
N PHE A 52 -7.59 9.34 -23.70
CA PHE A 52 -7.73 8.13 -22.91
C PHE A 52 -8.64 8.30 -21.69
N GLU A 53 -8.56 9.44 -20.98
CA GLU A 53 -9.49 9.77 -19.88
C GLU A 53 -10.94 9.81 -20.38
N HIS A 54 -11.17 10.44 -21.54
CA HIS A 54 -12.48 10.52 -22.18
C HIS A 54 -12.98 9.15 -22.64
N PHE A 55 -12.12 8.32 -23.23
CA PHE A 55 -12.43 6.96 -23.61
C PHE A 55 -12.87 6.12 -22.39
N VAL A 56 -12.12 6.21 -21.28
CA VAL A 56 -12.47 5.54 -20.02
C VAL A 56 -13.81 6.05 -19.49
N ALA A 57 -14.10 7.35 -19.57
CA ALA A 57 -15.40 7.88 -19.17
C ALA A 57 -16.55 7.31 -20.01
N ASP A 58 -16.42 7.28 -21.33
CA ASP A 58 -17.46 6.74 -22.23
C ASP A 58 -17.63 5.22 -22.07
N LEU A 59 -16.55 4.50 -21.77
CA LEU A 59 -16.59 3.08 -21.44
C LEU A 59 -17.38 2.86 -20.13
N TRP A 60 -17.17 3.70 -19.12
CA TRP A 60 -17.96 3.67 -17.88
C TRP A 60 -19.43 4.08 -18.11
N GLN A 61 -19.71 4.99 -19.04
CA GLN A 61 -21.10 5.28 -19.45
C GLN A 61 -21.78 4.05 -20.04
N LYS A 62 -21.08 3.26 -20.87
CA LYS A 62 -21.60 1.98 -21.37
C LYS A 62 -21.84 0.94 -20.28
N LEU A 63 -21.15 1.04 -19.13
CA LEU A 63 -21.41 0.26 -17.91
C LEU A 63 -22.61 0.78 -17.08
N GLY A 64 -23.28 1.84 -17.55
CA GLY A 64 -24.45 2.42 -16.91
C GLY A 64 -24.13 3.45 -15.83
N TRP A 65 -22.95 4.08 -15.89
CA TRP A 65 -22.56 5.18 -15.00
C TRP A 65 -22.81 6.54 -15.67
N GLU A 66 -23.19 7.53 -14.88
CA GLU A 66 -23.10 8.92 -15.27
C GLU A 66 -21.68 9.40 -14.96
N THR A 67 -20.94 9.83 -15.99
CA THR A 67 -19.53 10.20 -15.83
C THR A 67 -19.27 11.68 -16.09
N GLU A 68 -18.39 12.29 -15.31
CA GLU A 68 -17.86 13.63 -15.52
C GLU A 68 -16.33 13.56 -15.56
N VAL A 69 -15.73 13.96 -16.70
CA VAL A 69 -14.27 14.11 -16.84
C VAL A 69 -13.84 15.40 -16.13
N THR A 70 -12.87 15.33 -15.24
CA THR A 70 -12.40 16.49 -14.48
C THR A 70 -11.29 17.24 -15.21
N GLN A 71 -11.07 18.52 -14.86
CA GLN A 71 -10.00 19.29 -15.49
C GLN A 71 -8.66 19.07 -14.77
N ALA A 72 -7.65 18.67 -15.56
CA ALA A 72 -6.29 18.25 -15.20
C ALA A 72 -5.45 19.17 -14.26
N SER A 73 -5.97 20.29 -13.74
CA SER A 73 -5.19 21.22 -12.90
C SER A 73 -5.77 21.53 -11.52
N ALA A 74 -6.90 20.95 -11.12
CA ALA A 74 -7.57 21.33 -9.86
C ALA A 74 -7.75 20.18 -8.85
N ASP A 75 -7.95 18.96 -9.33
CA ASP A 75 -8.51 17.87 -8.52
C ASP A 75 -7.50 16.73 -8.32
N ALA A 76 -6.36 17.02 -7.68
CA ALA A 76 -5.48 16.06 -6.96
C ALA A 76 -5.16 14.67 -7.58
N GLY A 77 -5.36 14.47 -8.89
CA GLY A 77 -5.27 13.17 -9.57
C GLY A 77 -6.58 12.37 -9.56
N ILE A 78 -7.69 12.96 -10.03
CA ILE A 78 -8.95 12.27 -10.33
C ILE A 78 -9.28 12.65 -11.77
N ASP A 79 -9.40 11.70 -12.68
CA ASP A 79 -9.63 12.03 -14.09
C ASP A 79 -11.11 11.92 -14.44
N VAL A 80 -11.82 10.93 -13.88
CA VAL A 80 -13.26 10.73 -14.10
C VAL A 80 -13.99 10.51 -12.77
N VAL A 81 -15.11 11.20 -12.59
CA VAL A 81 -16.07 10.93 -11.52
C VAL A 81 -17.24 10.16 -12.14
N ALA A 82 -17.55 8.97 -11.63
CA ALA A 82 -18.63 8.14 -12.11
C ALA A 82 -19.69 7.93 -11.01
N GLU A 83 -20.95 8.22 -11.29
CA GLU A 83 -22.08 8.05 -10.37
C GLU A 83 -23.13 7.11 -10.97
N LYS A 84 -23.77 6.28 -10.15
CA LYS A 84 -24.82 5.35 -10.59
C LYS A 84 -25.95 5.31 -9.58
N GLU A 85 -27.19 5.55 -10.02
CA GLU A 85 -28.34 5.64 -9.11
C GLU A 85 -28.96 4.28 -8.75
N LYS A 86 -28.76 3.24 -9.58
CA LYS A 86 -29.40 1.93 -9.45
C LYS A 86 -28.37 0.80 -9.40
N PRO A 87 -28.55 -0.24 -8.55
CA PRO A 87 -29.70 -0.47 -7.65
C PRO A 87 -29.72 0.42 -6.38
N TYR A 88 -28.59 1.03 -6.04
CA TYR A 88 -28.47 2.07 -5.01
C TYR A 88 -27.45 3.13 -5.48
N PRO A 89 -27.50 4.37 -4.94
CA PRO A 89 -26.54 5.40 -5.27
C PRO A 89 -25.11 4.93 -4.97
N GLN A 90 -24.27 4.95 -6.00
CA GLN A 90 -22.84 4.66 -5.91
C GLN A 90 -22.05 5.77 -6.58
N LYS A 91 -20.87 6.07 -6.04
CA LYS A 91 -19.90 6.99 -6.62
C LYS A 91 -18.52 6.38 -6.66
N GLN A 92 -17.91 6.41 -7.84
CA GLN A 92 -16.55 6.00 -8.10
C GLN A 92 -15.71 7.19 -8.51
N LEU A 93 -14.50 7.25 -7.99
CA LEU A 93 -13.46 8.10 -8.54
C LEU A 93 -12.57 7.22 -9.42
N ILE A 94 -12.27 7.65 -10.63
CA ILE A 94 -11.42 6.91 -11.58
C ILE A 94 -10.19 7.75 -11.95
N GLN A 95 -9.02 7.12 -11.88
CA GLN A 95 -7.77 7.63 -12.46
C GLN A 95 -7.41 6.73 -13.65
N ALA A 96 -7.24 7.34 -14.81
CA ALA A 96 -6.71 6.72 -16.01
C ALA A 96 -5.18 6.96 -16.09
N LYS A 97 -4.43 5.91 -16.41
CA LYS A 97 -2.97 5.93 -16.60
C LYS A 97 -2.61 5.27 -17.92
N ARG A 98 -2.42 6.08 -18.96
CA ARG A 98 -1.91 5.58 -20.24
C ARG A 98 -0.40 5.39 -20.17
N TYR A 99 0.04 4.16 -19.93
CA TYR A 99 1.46 3.79 -19.87
C TYR A 99 1.85 2.86 -21.02
N SER A 100 3.11 2.97 -21.45
CA SER A 100 3.72 2.03 -22.40
C SER A 100 3.88 0.64 -21.77
N GLU A 101 3.95 -0.39 -22.61
CA GLU A 101 4.23 -1.75 -22.16
C GLU A 101 5.49 -1.84 -21.28
N GLY A 102 5.40 -2.60 -20.19
CA GLY A 102 6.49 -2.77 -19.22
C GLY A 102 6.66 -1.62 -18.22
N ASN A 103 5.95 -0.48 -18.38
CA ASN A 103 5.87 0.55 -17.35
C ASN A 103 4.66 0.29 -16.44
N THR A 104 4.90 -0.21 -15.23
CA THR A 104 3.84 -0.68 -14.33
C THR A 104 3.39 0.40 -13.35
N VAL A 105 2.14 0.31 -12.92
CA VAL A 105 1.60 1.16 -11.84
C VAL A 105 2.08 0.61 -10.50
N SER A 106 2.62 1.48 -9.63
CA SER A 106 3.28 1.09 -8.39
C SER A 106 2.34 1.08 -7.18
N SER A 107 2.77 0.44 -6.08
CA SER A 107 2.03 0.47 -4.81
C SER A 107 1.85 1.89 -4.26
N SER A 108 2.81 2.78 -4.51
CA SER A 108 2.73 4.20 -4.16
C SER A 108 1.57 4.90 -4.86
N ASP A 109 1.33 4.61 -6.14
CA ASP A 109 0.22 5.19 -6.92
C ASP A 109 -1.13 4.77 -6.33
N VAL A 110 -1.28 3.49 -6.00
CA VAL A 110 -2.48 2.94 -5.36
C VAL A 110 -2.74 3.58 -4.00
N GLN A 111 -1.70 3.75 -3.18
CA GLN A 111 -1.81 4.41 -1.87
C GLN A 111 -2.25 5.86 -1.99
N GLN A 112 -1.60 6.61 -2.86
CA GLN A 112 -1.93 8.01 -3.10
C GLN A 112 -3.40 8.14 -3.51
N TYR A 113 -3.85 7.30 -4.43
CA TYR A 113 -5.20 7.36 -4.95
C TYR A 113 -6.26 6.92 -3.92
N SER A 114 -5.95 5.92 -3.10
CA SER A 114 -6.82 5.52 -1.99
C SER A 114 -7.09 6.65 -0.99
N ALA A 115 -6.12 7.54 -0.78
CA ALA A 115 -6.25 8.67 0.14
C ALA A 115 -7.21 9.74 -0.41
N LEU A 116 -7.39 9.84 -1.72
CA LEU A 116 -8.31 10.78 -2.36
C LEU A 116 -9.77 10.42 -2.09
N LYS A 117 -10.08 9.11 -1.97
CA LYS A 117 -11.40 8.63 -1.55
C LYS A 117 -11.84 9.22 -0.22
N GLN A 118 -10.91 9.44 0.71
CA GLN A 118 -11.20 9.99 2.04
C GLN A 118 -11.41 11.51 2.03
N GLN A 119 -11.05 12.19 0.94
CA GLN A 119 -11.12 13.66 0.82
C GLN A 119 -12.40 14.14 0.13
N LYS A 120 -13.14 13.26 -0.53
CA LYS A 120 -14.43 13.57 -1.18
C LYS A 120 -15.56 12.80 -0.51
N ASP A 121 -16.63 13.51 -0.16
CA ASP A 121 -17.80 12.92 0.49
C ASP A 121 -18.54 11.96 -0.44
N GLY A 122 -18.99 10.84 0.11
CA GLY A 122 -19.90 9.90 -0.56
C GLY A 122 -19.26 9.05 -1.66
N VAL A 123 -17.94 8.80 -1.64
CA VAL A 123 -17.25 7.92 -2.58
C VAL A 123 -17.22 6.48 -2.08
N ASP A 124 -17.78 5.55 -2.85
CA ASP A 124 -17.89 4.14 -2.51
C ASP A 124 -16.66 3.33 -2.92
N ALA A 125 -16.02 3.68 -4.04
CA ALA A 125 -14.80 3.04 -4.50
C ALA A 125 -13.88 3.99 -5.28
N SER A 126 -12.59 3.69 -5.24
CA SER A 126 -11.58 4.28 -6.12
C SER A 126 -11.23 3.24 -7.19
N VAL A 127 -11.07 3.66 -8.44
CA VAL A 127 -10.66 2.82 -9.56
C VAL A 127 -9.41 3.39 -10.22
N ILE A 128 -8.42 2.56 -10.52
CA ILE A 128 -7.29 2.91 -11.37
C ILE A 128 -7.37 2.07 -12.64
N VAL A 129 -7.35 2.72 -13.80
CA VAL A 129 -7.39 2.10 -15.13
C VAL A 129 -6.05 2.37 -15.82
N THR A 130 -5.40 1.35 -16.38
CA THR A 130 -4.13 1.52 -17.09
C THR A 130 -4.08 0.72 -18.39
N THR A 131 -3.32 1.20 -19.38
CA THR A 131 -3.02 0.48 -20.64
C THR A 131 -1.83 -0.50 -20.50
N SER A 132 -1.27 -0.59 -19.29
CA SER A 132 -0.14 -1.45 -18.92
C SER A 132 -0.58 -2.42 -17.80
N SER A 133 0.34 -2.86 -16.94
CA SER A 133 0.06 -3.72 -15.79
C SER A 133 0.32 -3.03 -14.44
N PHE A 134 -0.09 -3.67 -13.36
CA PHE A 134 0.21 -3.27 -11.98
C PHE A 134 1.41 -4.05 -11.45
N SER A 135 2.18 -3.46 -10.53
CA SER A 135 3.14 -4.26 -9.76
C SER A 135 2.40 -5.18 -8.77
N ARG A 136 3.04 -6.27 -8.36
CA ARG A 136 2.48 -7.19 -7.35
C ARG A 136 2.08 -6.47 -6.06
N ASP A 137 2.91 -5.52 -5.63
CA ASP A 137 2.64 -4.70 -4.46
C ASP A 137 1.43 -3.77 -4.68
N ALA A 138 1.27 -3.22 -5.88
CA ALA A 138 0.10 -2.43 -6.25
C ALA A 138 -1.19 -3.24 -6.19
N GLU A 139 -1.17 -4.47 -6.71
CA GLU A 139 -2.33 -5.37 -6.65
C GLU A 139 -2.73 -5.75 -5.24
N LYS A 140 -1.74 -6.14 -4.42
CA LYS A 140 -1.95 -6.43 -3.01
C LYS A 140 -2.53 -5.21 -2.30
N ARG A 141 -1.96 -4.03 -2.54
CA ARG A 141 -2.41 -2.78 -1.94
C ARG A 141 -3.81 -2.38 -2.38
N GLY A 142 -4.18 -2.64 -3.63
CA GLY A 142 -5.51 -2.36 -4.16
C GLY A 142 -6.59 -3.13 -3.40
N ARG A 143 -6.34 -4.42 -3.13
CA ARG A 143 -7.22 -5.26 -2.31
C ARG A 143 -7.38 -4.73 -0.89
N GLU A 144 -6.29 -4.32 -0.24
CA GLU A 144 -6.30 -3.81 1.13
C GLU A 144 -7.02 -2.47 1.26
N LEU A 145 -6.86 -1.58 0.28
CA LEU A 145 -7.36 -0.20 0.33
C LEU A 145 -8.72 -0.03 -0.36
N ASN A 146 -9.33 -1.12 -0.82
CA ASN A 146 -10.57 -1.10 -1.60
C ASN A 146 -10.46 -0.15 -2.82
N VAL A 147 -9.35 -0.30 -3.54
CA VAL A 147 -9.10 0.34 -4.85
C VAL A 147 -9.22 -0.75 -5.91
N LYS A 148 -10.15 -0.56 -6.85
CA LYS A 148 -10.29 -1.43 -8.01
C LYS A 148 -9.17 -1.12 -9.01
N LEU A 149 -8.53 -2.15 -9.50
CA LEU A 149 -7.46 -2.06 -10.48
C LEU A 149 -7.97 -2.67 -11.78
N VAL A 150 -7.78 -1.96 -12.89
CA VAL A 150 -8.15 -2.38 -14.24
C VAL A 150 -6.92 -2.23 -15.11
N ASP A 151 -6.24 -3.34 -15.39
CA ASP A 151 -5.05 -3.38 -16.24
C ASP A 151 -5.41 -3.42 -17.73
N GLY A 152 -4.39 -3.42 -18.59
CA GLY A 152 -4.60 -3.43 -20.04
C GLY A 152 -5.42 -4.63 -20.54
N ASN A 153 -5.22 -5.81 -19.96
CA ASN A 153 -5.95 -7.02 -20.35
C ASN A 153 -7.39 -6.97 -19.83
N GLN A 154 -7.59 -6.50 -18.59
CA GLN A 154 -8.92 -6.31 -18.01
C GLN A 154 -9.70 -5.21 -18.73
N LEU A 155 -9.02 -4.18 -19.24
CA LEU A 155 -9.62 -3.15 -20.07
C LEU A 155 -10.12 -3.73 -21.40
N LEU A 156 -9.34 -4.61 -22.04
CA LEU A 156 -9.77 -5.37 -23.22
C LEU A 156 -10.97 -6.28 -22.90
N ASP A 157 -10.94 -6.99 -21.76
CA ASP A 157 -12.06 -7.79 -21.30
C ASP A 157 -13.35 -6.95 -21.17
N ILE A 158 -13.26 -5.73 -20.63
CA ILE A 158 -14.42 -4.82 -20.50
C ILE A 158 -14.92 -4.38 -21.88
N ILE A 159 -14.02 -4.06 -22.81
CA ILE A 159 -14.36 -3.68 -24.19
C ILE A 159 -15.09 -4.84 -24.89
N ASP A 160 -14.57 -6.06 -24.77
CA ASP A 160 -15.18 -7.26 -25.34
C ASP A 160 -16.54 -7.57 -24.70
N ASP A 161 -16.64 -7.47 -23.36
CA ASP A 161 -17.88 -7.72 -22.62
C ASP A 161 -19.01 -6.78 -23.05
N LEU A 162 -18.69 -5.52 -23.30
CA LEU A 162 -19.62 -4.48 -23.71
C LEU A 162 -19.88 -4.41 -25.21
N ASP A 163 -19.15 -5.20 -26.02
CA ASP A 163 -19.14 -5.05 -27.49
C ASP A 163 -18.87 -3.58 -27.88
N ALA A 164 -17.85 -3.00 -27.25
CA ALA A 164 -17.52 -1.57 -27.34
C ALA A 164 -16.53 -1.24 -28.47
N TYR A 165 -16.27 -2.16 -29.42
CA TYR A 165 -15.36 -1.92 -30.54
C TYR A 165 -15.76 -0.71 -31.40
N GLY A 166 -17.06 -0.46 -31.58
CA GLY A 166 -17.53 0.74 -32.28
C GLY A 166 -17.28 2.07 -31.54
N LEU A 167 -17.06 2.03 -30.21
CA LEU A 167 -16.56 3.19 -29.46
C LEU A 167 -15.06 3.35 -29.68
N LEU A 168 -14.33 2.24 -29.76
CA LEU A 168 -12.90 2.23 -30.03
C LEU A 168 -12.58 2.87 -31.40
N GLU A 169 -13.39 2.59 -32.43
CA GLU A 169 -13.26 3.22 -33.77
C GLU A 169 -13.50 4.74 -33.77
N GLU A 170 -14.21 5.29 -32.78
CA GLU A 170 -14.41 6.74 -32.65
C GLU A 170 -13.16 7.44 -32.10
N TYR A 171 -12.37 6.73 -31.28
CA TYR A 171 -11.16 7.23 -30.62
C TYR A 171 -9.87 6.86 -31.36
N LEU A 172 -9.86 5.69 -32.01
CA LEU A 172 -8.77 5.23 -32.85
C LEU A 172 -9.18 5.49 -34.29
N ASP A 173 -8.58 6.49 -34.94
CA ASP A 173 -8.71 6.73 -36.37
C ASP A 173 -7.97 5.60 -37.13
N LEU A 174 -8.52 4.38 -37.05
CA LEU A 174 -8.00 3.16 -37.68
C LEU A 174 -8.24 3.21 -39.19
N SER A 175 -7.80 4.28 -39.84
CA SER A 175 -7.65 4.30 -41.28
C SER A 175 -6.48 3.40 -41.68
N GLU A 176 -6.70 2.60 -42.72
CA GLU A 176 -5.76 1.62 -43.29
C GLU A 176 -4.48 2.29 -43.82
N GLU A 177 -3.58 2.75 -42.96
CA GLU A 177 -2.26 3.23 -43.38
C GLU A 177 -1.19 2.72 -42.43
N GLU A 178 -0.72 1.49 -42.66
CA GLU A 178 0.66 1.08 -42.38
C GLU A 178 0.93 -0.31 -43.00
N THR A 179 1.15 -0.34 -44.32
CA THR A 179 1.81 -1.47 -44.99
C THR A 179 3.09 -1.07 -45.72
N GLU A 180 3.60 0.16 -45.55
CA GLU A 180 4.78 0.61 -46.29
C GLU A 180 6.07 0.77 -45.45
N GLU A 181 6.02 0.73 -44.11
CA GLU A 181 7.25 0.92 -43.31
C GLU A 181 8.13 -0.34 -43.13
N ALA A 182 7.62 -1.52 -43.48
CA ALA A 182 8.39 -2.78 -43.37
C ALA A 182 9.34 -3.03 -44.56
N GLU A 183 9.20 -2.31 -45.69
CA GLU A 183 10.06 -2.48 -46.87
C GLU A 183 11.23 -1.48 -46.96
N GLU A 184 11.21 -0.36 -46.23
CA GLU A 184 12.27 0.66 -46.34
C GLU A 184 13.49 0.43 -45.43
N ALA A 185 13.38 -0.45 -44.43
CA ALA A 185 14.46 -0.76 -43.49
C ALA A 185 15.58 -1.67 -44.05
N LEU A 186 15.48 -2.14 -45.30
CA LEU A 186 16.45 -3.09 -45.88
C LEU A 186 17.46 -2.48 -46.88
N GLU A 187 17.38 -1.19 -47.23
CA GLU A 187 18.27 -0.60 -48.26
C GLU A 187 19.31 0.44 -47.79
N THR A 188 19.36 0.82 -46.51
CA THR A 188 20.37 1.79 -46.02
C THR A 188 21.47 1.13 -45.19
N VAL A 189 22.10 0.08 -45.71
CA VAL A 189 23.42 -0.38 -45.26
C VAL A 189 24.36 -0.32 -46.44
N GLU A 190 24.77 0.88 -46.85
CA GLU A 190 26.06 1.08 -47.50
C GLU A 190 26.46 2.57 -47.56
N THR A 191 27.69 2.84 -47.10
CA THR A 191 28.55 4.01 -47.34
C THR A 191 28.70 5.12 -46.27
N ARG A 192 29.78 4.94 -45.50
CA ARG A 192 30.97 5.82 -45.40
C ARG A 192 30.95 7.07 -44.51
N ASP A 193 31.73 6.95 -43.44
CA ASP A 193 33.02 7.64 -43.20
C ASP A 193 33.11 9.19 -43.25
N ASN A 194 33.47 9.72 -42.06
CA ASN A 194 34.66 10.55 -41.77
C ASN A 194 34.58 12.08 -41.56
N VAL A 195 35.37 12.47 -40.53
CA VAL A 195 36.00 13.77 -40.16
C VAL A 195 35.13 14.74 -39.33
N ALA A 196 35.35 14.87 -38.01
CA ALA A 196 36.32 15.74 -37.29
C ALA A 196 36.09 17.25 -37.57
N GLU A 197 36.22 18.23 -36.66
CA GLU A 197 37.09 18.40 -35.49
C GLU A 197 36.78 19.77 -34.83
N GLN A 198 37.28 19.99 -33.60
CA GLN A 198 37.75 21.27 -33.02
C GLN A 198 36.80 22.25 -32.26
N VAL A 199 37.08 22.36 -30.95
CA VAL A 199 37.51 23.59 -30.19
C VAL A 199 36.56 24.24 -29.15
N SER A 200 37.00 24.14 -27.89
CA SER A 200 36.65 24.87 -26.64
C SER A 200 37.22 26.33 -26.61
N PRO A 201 37.38 27.07 -25.47
CA PRO A 201 36.89 26.95 -24.08
C PRO A 201 36.49 28.32 -23.41
N SER A 202 36.25 28.26 -22.08
CA SER A 202 36.61 29.25 -21.02
C SER A 202 35.62 30.41 -20.77
N GLU A 203 35.39 30.97 -19.56
CA GLU A 203 36.03 30.89 -18.23
C GLU A 203 35.20 31.72 -17.19
N SER A 204 35.40 31.45 -15.87
CA SER A 204 35.67 32.45 -14.79
C SER A 204 34.52 33.37 -14.24
N THR A 205 34.35 33.79 -12.95
CA THR A 205 34.99 33.62 -11.62
C THR A 205 34.27 34.49 -10.54
N THR A 206 34.15 33.96 -9.30
CA THR A 206 34.12 34.56 -7.92
C THR A 206 33.12 35.62 -7.38
N GLU A 207 32.76 35.37 -6.10
CA GLU A 207 32.27 36.25 -5.00
C GLU A 207 33.19 37.46 -4.67
N PRO A 208 32.88 38.38 -3.70
CA PRO A 208 33.11 38.14 -2.23
C PRO A 208 32.31 38.96 -1.15
N THR A 209 32.03 38.34 0.01
CA THR A 209 32.47 38.69 1.40
C THR A 209 31.85 39.80 2.33
N THR A 210 31.70 39.42 3.62
CA THR A 210 31.74 40.14 4.97
C THR A 210 30.58 41.02 5.49
N ALA A 211 30.33 41.25 6.81
CA ALA A 211 30.60 40.61 8.13
C ALA A 211 30.13 41.56 9.30
N VAL A 212 29.70 40.99 10.45
CA VAL A 212 29.88 41.41 11.90
C VAL A 212 29.13 42.62 12.53
N SER A 213 28.42 42.39 13.67
CA SER A 213 28.80 42.87 15.04
C SER A 213 27.69 42.80 16.12
N GLU A 214 28.10 42.43 17.35
CA GLU A 214 27.37 42.37 18.64
C GLU A 214 27.10 43.74 19.32
N LYS A 215 26.15 43.77 20.30
CA LYS A 215 26.40 44.27 21.68
C LYS A 215 25.25 44.07 22.70
N THR A 216 25.69 43.92 23.95
CA THR A 216 25.07 43.58 25.26
C THR A 216 24.38 44.74 26.02
N SER A 217 23.39 44.49 26.91
CA SER A 217 23.33 44.96 28.33
C SER A 217 21.97 44.69 29.06
N ARG A 218 22.04 44.51 30.39
CA ARG A 218 21.05 44.09 31.42
C ARG A 218 20.15 45.22 31.99
N SER A 219 18.98 44.86 32.53
CA SER A 219 18.49 45.31 33.86
C SER A 219 17.34 44.45 34.43
N HIS A 220 17.37 44.19 35.75
CA HIS A 220 16.38 43.46 36.56
C HIS A 220 15.05 44.19 36.78
N THR A 221 13.93 43.46 36.92
CA THR A 221 12.85 43.69 37.92
C THR A 221 12.04 42.39 38.07
N GLN A 222 11.84 41.94 39.32
CA GLN A 222 11.00 40.81 39.72
C GLN A 222 9.50 41.15 39.59
N VAL A 223 8.70 40.22 39.06
CA VAL A 223 7.24 40.14 39.26
C VAL A 223 6.89 38.66 39.40
N GLU A 224 6.31 38.27 40.54
CA GLU A 224 5.62 36.98 40.71
C GLU A 224 4.36 36.95 39.84
N LYS A 225 4.21 35.95 38.95
CA LYS A 225 2.96 35.18 38.69
C LYS A 225 3.02 34.33 37.41
N GLU A 226 2.33 33.19 37.53
CA GLU A 226 1.95 32.18 36.51
C GLU A 226 3.07 31.23 36.05
N VAL A 227 2.98 29.98 36.51
CA VAL A 227 3.74 28.84 35.97
C VAL A 227 3.18 28.56 34.58
N GLY A 228 3.73 29.25 33.59
CA GLY A 228 3.53 29.02 32.16
C GLY A 228 4.87 29.14 31.45
N LEU A 229 4.94 28.67 30.20
CA LEU A 229 6.17 28.70 29.40
C LEU A 229 6.84 30.09 29.37
N PRO A 230 8.18 30.18 29.39
CA PRO A 230 8.88 31.46 29.37
C PRO A 230 8.44 32.34 28.19
N ASP A 231 8.21 33.63 28.46
CA ASP A 231 7.81 34.61 27.46
C ASP A 231 8.97 34.89 26.50
N THR A 232 8.94 34.26 25.32
CA THR A 232 9.95 34.43 24.28
C THR A 232 9.74 35.73 23.51
N LYS A 233 10.82 36.32 22.98
CA LYS A 233 10.71 37.49 22.09
C LYS A 233 9.91 37.15 20.81
N TRP A 234 9.96 35.89 20.38
CA TRP A 234 9.22 35.40 19.22
C TRP A 234 7.72 35.22 19.50
N ARG A 235 7.28 34.99 20.75
CA ARG A 235 5.85 35.05 21.13
C ARG A 235 5.24 36.39 20.77
N LYS A 236 5.94 37.47 21.13
CA LYS A 236 5.55 38.86 20.82
C LYS A 236 5.56 39.11 19.31
N GLY A 237 6.49 38.48 18.59
CA GLY A 237 6.51 38.46 17.13
C GLY A 237 5.27 37.79 16.53
N VAL A 238 4.89 36.60 17.00
CA VAL A 238 3.67 35.88 16.54
C VAL A 238 2.41 36.68 16.88
N MET A 239 2.30 37.25 18.08
CA MET A 239 1.18 38.13 18.46
C MET A 239 1.08 39.38 17.57
N ALA A 240 2.19 40.06 17.31
CA ALA A 240 2.21 41.27 16.47
C ALA A 240 1.88 40.95 15.01
N ALA A 241 2.43 39.87 14.46
CA ALA A 241 2.18 39.48 13.06
C ALA A 241 0.74 38.98 12.86
N THR A 242 0.20 38.21 13.81
CA THR A 242 -1.20 37.76 13.78
C THR A 242 -2.16 38.94 13.93
N GLY A 243 -1.87 39.89 14.84
CA GLY A 243 -2.63 41.14 14.97
C GLY A 243 -2.56 42.03 13.73
N GLY A 244 -1.40 42.09 13.07
CA GLY A 244 -1.22 42.77 11.79
C GLY A 244 -2.13 42.19 10.70
N TRP A 245 -2.25 40.87 10.63
CA TRP A 245 -3.18 40.23 9.70
C TRP A 245 -4.66 40.48 10.04
N ILE A 246 -5.05 40.60 11.31
CA ILE A 246 -6.42 41.00 11.68
C ILE A 246 -6.71 42.43 11.20
N VAL A 247 -5.73 43.34 11.33
CA VAL A 247 -5.86 44.71 10.79
C VAL A 247 -5.94 44.71 9.26
N VAL A 248 -5.22 43.82 8.58
CA VAL A 248 -5.33 43.64 7.13
C VAL A 248 -6.73 43.12 6.77
N LEU A 249 -7.20 42.02 7.35
CA LEU A 249 -8.49 41.41 6.98
C LEU A 249 -9.70 42.32 7.26
N PHE A 250 -9.65 43.14 8.31
CA PHE A 250 -10.79 43.98 8.72
C PHE A 250 -10.60 45.48 8.49
N GLY A 251 -9.38 45.93 8.13
CA GLY A 251 -9.01 47.35 8.01
C GLY A 251 -8.64 47.81 6.59
N LEU A 252 -8.70 46.94 5.59
CA LEU A 252 -8.39 47.27 4.19
C LEU A 252 -9.25 48.40 3.60
N SER A 253 -10.42 48.70 4.18
CA SER A 253 -11.28 49.81 3.75
C SER A 253 -10.90 51.19 4.33
N VAL A 254 -9.92 51.25 5.25
CA VAL A 254 -9.57 52.47 6.00
C VAL A 254 -8.10 52.88 5.80
N LEU A 255 -7.27 52.00 5.25
CA LEU A 255 -5.82 52.22 5.06
C LEU A 255 -5.49 52.67 3.63
N PRO A 256 -4.51 53.58 3.43
CA PRO A 256 -3.98 53.87 2.10
C PRO A 256 -3.39 52.62 1.43
N ASP A 257 -3.60 52.43 0.12
CA ASP A 257 -3.20 51.23 -0.64
C ASP A 257 -1.71 50.86 -0.45
N ALA A 258 -0.83 51.86 -0.40
CA ALA A 258 0.60 51.67 -0.18
C ALA A 258 0.92 51.15 1.24
N LEU A 259 0.16 51.60 2.26
CA LEU A 259 0.29 51.09 3.63
C LEU A 259 -0.31 49.69 3.78
N GLY A 260 -1.44 49.43 3.11
CA GLY A 260 -2.08 48.12 3.10
C GLY A 260 -1.18 47.05 2.48
N GLY A 261 -0.61 47.32 1.30
CA GLY A 261 0.32 46.40 0.62
C GLY A 261 1.58 46.14 1.43
N PHE A 262 2.15 47.17 2.07
CA PHE A 262 3.31 47.01 2.95
C PHE A 262 2.99 46.15 4.18
N LEU A 263 1.82 46.35 4.81
CA LEU A 263 1.38 45.56 5.96
C LEU A 263 1.10 44.09 5.60
N VAL A 264 0.54 43.83 4.41
CA VAL A 264 0.34 42.46 3.90
C VAL A 264 1.67 41.75 3.73
N LEU A 265 2.62 42.34 2.98
CA LEU A 265 3.91 41.71 2.72
C LEU A 265 4.73 41.52 4.00
N PHE A 266 4.72 42.50 4.90
CA PHE A 266 5.45 42.42 6.15
C PHE A 266 4.86 41.36 7.08
N SER A 267 3.53 41.32 7.26
CA SER A 267 2.87 40.31 8.10
C SER A 267 2.93 38.89 7.50
N TRP A 268 2.91 38.76 6.16
CA TRP A 268 3.04 37.48 5.46
C TRP A 268 4.40 36.83 5.65
N ILE A 269 5.48 37.63 5.63
CA ILE A 269 6.83 37.11 5.85
C ILE A 269 7.14 36.96 7.35
N LEU A 270 6.65 37.88 8.19
CA LEU A 270 7.00 37.90 9.61
C LEU A 270 6.34 36.75 10.38
N LEU A 271 5.12 36.35 10.04
CA LEU A 271 4.38 35.32 10.78
C LEU A 271 5.01 33.91 10.69
N PRO A 272 5.33 33.36 9.50
CA PRO A 272 6.00 32.06 9.38
C PRO A 272 7.37 32.05 10.06
N ILE A 273 8.14 33.13 9.93
CA ILE A 273 9.46 33.26 10.58
C ILE A 273 9.31 33.30 12.11
N ALA A 274 8.33 34.04 12.63
CA ALA A 274 8.08 34.12 14.06
C ALA A 274 7.60 32.77 14.61
N LEU A 275 6.71 32.06 13.92
CA LEU A 275 6.24 30.73 14.30
C LEU A 275 7.38 29.71 14.33
N TYR A 276 8.23 29.69 13.30
CA TYR A 276 9.39 28.80 13.25
C TYR A 276 10.37 29.04 14.40
N LYS A 277 10.75 30.30 14.63
CA LYS A 277 11.73 30.64 15.68
C LYS A 277 11.17 30.44 17.07
N ASP A 278 9.88 30.71 17.26
CA ASP A 278 9.22 30.47 18.52
C ASP A 278 9.10 28.97 18.84
N ALA A 279 8.68 28.16 17.87
CA ALA A 279 8.61 26.71 18.01
C ALA A 279 9.99 26.07 18.19
N ALA A 280 11.05 26.72 17.69
CA ALA A 280 12.43 26.32 17.95
C ALA A 280 12.86 26.54 19.39
N GLU A 281 12.48 27.66 19.99
CA GLU A 281 12.84 28.04 21.35
C GLU A 281 12.00 27.28 22.40
N VAL A 282 10.72 26.99 22.10
CA VAL A 282 9.81 26.27 23.02
C VAL A 282 10.15 24.77 23.14
N LYS A 283 10.76 24.16 22.12
CA LYS A 283 11.18 22.74 22.15
C LYS A 283 12.17 22.42 23.29
N GLN A 284 12.84 23.42 23.84
CA GLN A 284 13.73 23.24 25.01
C GLN A 284 12.96 23.01 26.32
N TYR A 285 11.64 23.27 26.33
CA TYR A 285 10.81 23.25 27.52
C TYR A 285 9.58 22.34 27.39
N THR A 286 9.20 21.93 26.17
CA THR A 286 8.08 21.00 25.89
C THR A 286 8.32 20.19 24.61
N ASP A 287 7.61 19.06 24.48
CA ASP A 287 7.57 18.25 23.24
C ASP A 287 6.67 18.84 22.14
N TRP A 288 6.09 20.03 22.37
CA TRP A 288 5.21 20.71 21.43
C TRP A 288 5.87 21.95 20.79
N PRO A 289 5.72 22.18 19.47
CA PRO A 289 4.98 21.37 18.51
C PRO A 289 5.83 20.24 17.89
N LYS A 290 5.28 19.01 17.87
CA LYS A 290 5.83 17.81 17.19
C LYS A 290 6.12 18.08 15.70
N TYR A 291 5.19 18.80 15.04
CA TYR A 291 5.33 19.23 13.64
C TYR A 291 5.31 20.76 13.53
N ARG A 292 6.49 21.39 13.43
CA ARG A 292 6.59 22.84 13.22
C ARG A 292 5.93 23.27 11.91
N TRP A 293 6.06 22.45 10.87
CA TRP A 293 5.52 22.70 9.54
C TRP A 293 3.99 22.81 9.55
N ALA A 294 3.29 22.13 10.46
CA ALA A 294 1.82 22.19 10.57
C ALA A 294 1.31 23.59 10.93
N TYR A 295 2.14 24.45 11.51
CA TYR A 295 1.82 25.86 11.76
C TYR A 295 2.41 26.79 10.69
N ILE A 296 3.56 26.44 10.13
CA ILE A 296 4.31 27.27 9.18
C ILE A 296 3.70 27.20 7.78
N LEU A 297 3.43 26.00 7.24
CA LEU A 297 2.90 25.82 5.88
C LEU A 297 1.53 26.49 5.71
N PRO A 298 0.55 26.33 6.62
CA PRO A 298 -0.70 27.07 6.51
C PRO A 298 -0.53 28.58 6.68
N SER A 299 0.50 29.03 7.42
CA SER A 299 0.77 30.47 7.59
C SER A 299 1.34 31.15 6.33
N LEU A 300 1.81 30.37 5.36
CA LEU A 300 2.27 30.86 4.05
C LEU A 300 1.09 31.12 3.08
N VAL A 301 -0.10 30.59 3.36
CA VAL A 301 -1.28 30.81 2.54
C VAL A 301 -1.99 32.09 3.00
N TRP A 302 -1.87 33.15 2.19
CA TRP A 302 -2.26 34.52 2.54
C TRP A 302 -3.71 34.71 3.03
N ILE A 303 -4.67 33.90 2.59
CA ILE A 303 -6.09 34.02 2.99
C ILE A 303 -6.36 33.41 4.38
N ILE A 304 -5.57 32.41 4.78
CA ILE A 304 -5.78 31.66 6.03
C ILE A 304 -4.68 31.90 7.07
N ALA A 305 -3.69 32.75 6.79
CA ALA A 305 -2.50 32.93 7.61
C ALA A 305 -2.77 33.30 9.08
N VAL A 306 -3.89 33.96 9.39
CA VAL A 306 -4.30 34.28 10.78
C VAL A 306 -4.60 33.03 11.62
N VAL A 307 -5.22 32.03 11.00
CA VAL A 307 -5.73 30.82 11.66
C VAL A 307 -4.61 30.04 12.36
N PRO A 308 -3.49 29.67 11.72
CA PRO A 308 -2.40 28.97 12.38
C PRO A 308 -1.74 29.83 13.47
N GLY A 309 -1.64 31.16 13.28
CA GLY A 309 -1.13 32.06 14.32
C GLY A 309 -1.98 32.07 15.59
N LEU A 310 -3.31 32.13 15.45
CA LEU A 310 -4.26 32.08 16.57
C LEU A 310 -4.28 30.70 17.25
N ILE A 311 -4.34 29.62 16.47
CA ILE A 311 -4.32 28.25 16.98
C ILE A 311 -3.00 27.99 17.73
N TYR A 312 -1.88 28.46 17.18
CA TYR A 312 -0.56 28.34 17.80
C TYR A 312 -0.48 29.08 19.12
N LEU A 313 -0.93 30.34 19.19
CA LEU A 313 -0.93 31.12 20.44
C LEU A 313 -1.88 30.54 21.50
N TRP A 314 -3.05 30.04 21.08
CA TRP A 314 -4.01 29.40 21.96
C TRP A 314 -3.45 28.09 22.55
N LYS A 315 -2.92 27.20 21.69
CA LYS A 315 -2.34 25.94 22.13
C LYS A 315 -1.11 26.16 23.00
N ARG A 316 -0.25 27.12 22.63
CA ARG A 316 0.93 27.49 23.43
C ARG A 316 0.57 28.01 24.83
N ARG A 317 -0.56 28.72 25.00
CA ARG A 317 -1.02 29.22 26.30
C ARG A 317 -1.50 28.08 27.23
N ASN A 318 -2.00 26.99 26.65
CA ASN A 318 -2.63 25.89 27.39
C ASN A 318 -1.67 24.71 27.67
N LEU A 319 -0.37 24.88 27.46
CA LEU A 319 0.63 23.84 27.75
C LEU A 319 1.13 23.96 29.20
N GLU A 320 1.03 22.85 29.93
CA GLU A 320 1.72 22.68 31.21
C GLU A 320 3.18 22.23 30.94
N PRO A 321 4.18 22.82 31.61
CA PRO A 321 5.57 22.40 31.43
C PRO A 321 5.81 21.00 32.01
N SER A 322 6.55 20.16 31.29
CA SER A 322 7.04 18.87 31.78
C SER A 322 7.99 19.10 32.95
N VAL A 323 7.61 18.71 34.16
CA VAL A 323 8.49 18.78 35.32
C VAL A 323 9.48 17.63 35.24
N SER A 324 10.68 17.88 34.69
CA SER A 324 11.84 17.04 34.93
C SER A 324 12.27 17.23 36.39
N ALA A 325 12.01 16.23 37.25
CA ALA A 325 12.47 16.23 38.62
C ALA A 325 13.98 15.94 38.66
N ASP A 326 14.76 16.99 38.46
CA ASP A 326 16.20 17.00 38.75
C ASP A 326 16.44 18.12 39.77
N LEU A 327 16.34 17.76 41.05
CA LEU A 327 16.73 18.63 42.18
C LEU A 327 17.39 17.76 43.25
N SER A 328 18.68 17.54 43.06
CA SER A 328 19.62 17.15 44.11
C SER A 328 19.67 18.24 45.19
N VAL A 329 19.16 17.94 46.38
CA VAL A 329 19.50 18.68 47.61
C VAL A 329 19.94 17.66 48.66
N GLU A 330 21.26 17.56 48.84
CA GLU A 330 21.85 16.99 50.05
C GLU A 330 21.35 17.76 51.27
N THR A 331 20.83 17.05 52.27
CA THR A 331 20.93 17.50 53.66
C THR A 331 21.07 16.28 54.56
N THR A 332 22.32 15.97 54.91
CA THR A 332 22.69 15.20 56.10
C THR A 332 22.15 15.87 57.36
N LEU A 333 21.41 15.13 58.20
CA LEU A 333 21.42 15.30 59.65
C LEU A 333 21.19 13.96 60.36
N GLU A 334 22.02 13.74 61.38
CA GLU A 334 22.10 12.63 62.33
C GLU A 334 20.85 12.49 63.22
N GLY A 335 20.67 11.31 63.84
CA GLY A 335 20.02 11.22 65.16
C GLY A 335 19.13 10.01 65.46
N SER A 336 19.76 8.96 66.00
CA SER A 336 19.38 8.24 67.24
C SER A 336 17.96 7.66 67.49
N GLU A 337 18.00 6.38 67.91
CA GLU A 337 17.31 5.76 69.08
C GLU A 337 15.98 4.99 68.95
N SER A 338 16.12 3.65 69.05
CA SER A 338 15.55 2.74 70.07
C SER A 338 14.08 2.28 70.05
N GLY A 339 13.90 0.98 70.38
CA GLY A 339 12.65 0.30 70.80
C GLY A 339 12.33 -0.90 69.90
N ASP A 340 12.89 -2.10 70.10
CA ASP A 340 12.58 -3.15 71.08
C ASP A 340 11.13 -3.70 71.11
N SER A 341 11.09 -5.03 71.07
CA SER A 341 10.08 -6.00 71.53
C SER A 341 8.97 -6.47 70.59
N GLY A 342 8.81 -7.80 70.56
CA GLY A 342 7.51 -8.46 70.33
C GLY A 342 7.54 -9.66 69.40
N GLN A 343 7.74 -10.86 69.96
CA GLN A 343 7.41 -12.15 69.34
C GLN A 343 5.88 -12.23 69.07
N ASP A 344 5.46 -12.96 68.04
CA ASP A 344 4.74 -14.22 68.21
C ASP A 344 4.44 -14.90 66.87
N GLN A 345 4.54 -16.23 66.92
CA GLN A 345 4.21 -17.18 65.87
C GLN A 345 2.69 -17.33 65.78
N GLU A 346 2.13 -17.39 64.57
CA GLU A 346 0.85 -18.08 64.36
C GLU A 346 0.76 -18.66 62.95
N GLU A 347 0.06 -19.79 62.89
CA GLU A 347 0.18 -20.89 61.95
C GLU A 347 -0.43 -20.62 60.56
N ALA A 348 0.08 -21.37 59.58
CA ALA A 348 -0.52 -21.51 58.25
C ALA A 348 -1.91 -22.17 58.31
N PRO A 349 -2.84 -21.82 57.42
CA PRO A 349 -3.85 -22.74 56.97
C PRO A 349 -3.52 -23.25 55.56
N VAL A 350 -3.40 -24.57 55.47
CA VAL A 350 -3.58 -25.34 54.25
C VAL A 350 -5.03 -25.17 53.80
N VAL A 351 -5.23 -24.74 52.56
CA VAL A 351 -6.50 -24.93 51.84
C VAL A 351 -6.14 -25.62 50.53
N GLU A 352 -6.41 -26.92 50.49
CA GLU A 352 -6.63 -27.66 49.26
C GLU A 352 -7.88 -27.07 48.58
N ASP A 353 -7.75 -26.60 47.35
CA ASP A 353 -8.86 -26.65 46.40
C ASP A 353 -8.30 -27.16 45.07
N SER A 354 -8.62 -28.42 44.83
CA SER A 354 -8.52 -29.10 43.55
C SER A 354 -9.56 -28.52 42.60
N VAL A 355 -9.11 -27.92 41.49
CA VAL A 355 -9.92 -27.86 40.27
C VAL A 355 -9.11 -28.54 39.18
N ASP A 356 -9.53 -29.75 38.87
CA ASP A 356 -9.17 -30.47 37.66
C ASP A 356 -9.57 -29.62 36.44
N THR A 357 -8.60 -29.32 35.59
CA THR A 357 -8.84 -29.16 34.15
C THR A 357 -7.63 -29.77 33.46
N GLU A 358 -7.86 -30.84 32.71
CA GLU A 358 -6.83 -31.53 31.92
C GLU A 358 -6.22 -30.62 30.84
N PRO A 359 -4.99 -30.91 30.39
CA PRO A 359 -4.17 -29.99 29.60
C PRO A 359 -4.49 -30.13 28.12
N ASP A 360 -4.59 -29.01 27.41
CA ASP A 360 -4.53 -29.01 25.95
C ASP A 360 -3.61 -27.87 25.47
N SER A 361 -2.71 -28.24 24.54
CA SER A 361 -1.58 -27.48 23.97
C SER A 361 -0.32 -27.28 24.85
N GLY A 362 0.79 -27.85 24.40
CA GLY A 362 2.08 -27.94 25.10
C GLY A 362 2.94 -26.68 25.12
N PHE A 363 2.42 -25.54 25.57
CA PHE A 363 3.24 -24.35 25.86
C PHE A 363 3.61 -24.32 27.36
N GLN A 364 4.88 -24.57 27.68
CA GLN A 364 5.39 -24.25 29.03
C GLN A 364 5.49 -22.72 29.18
N ILE A 365 4.45 -22.10 29.74
CA ILE A 365 4.47 -20.68 30.04
C ILE A 365 5.40 -20.44 31.25
N ASN A 366 6.51 -19.75 31.03
CA ASN A 366 7.42 -19.37 32.10
C ASN A 366 6.78 -18.25 32.94
N SER A 367 7.00 -18.27 34.25
CA SER A 367 6.52 -17.21 35.15
C SER A 367 7.66 -16.63 35.98
N LEU A 368 7.58 -15.32 36.22
CA LEU A 368 8.55 -14.54 36.99
C LEU A 368 7.79 -13.64 37.98
N GLU A 369 8.22 -13.60 39.23
CA GLU A 369 7.71 -12.61 40.19
C GLU A 369 8.69 -11.44 40.30
N TYR A 370 8.18 -10.22 40.10
CA TYR A 370 8.96 -9.00 40.23
C TYR A 370 8.16 -7.93 40.95
N LYS A 371 8.72 -7.39 42.04
CA LYS A 371 8.09 -6.37 42.92
C LYS A 371 6.67 -6.75 43.39
N GLY A 372 6.40 -8.03 43.58
CA GLY A 372 5.10 -8.54 44.04
C GLY A 372 4.07 -8.79 42.94
N ASN A 373 4.39 -8.50 41.68
CA ASN A 373 3.55 -8.81 40.52
C ASN A 373 4.10 -10.05 39.80
N ARG A 374 3.18 -10.89 39.29
CA ARG A 374 3.54 -12.05 38.48
C ARG A 374 3.50 -11.69 37.00
N PHE A 375 4.55 -12.09 36.29
CA PHE A 375 4.69 -11.93 34.85
C PHE A 375 4.77 -13.29 34.20
N HIS A 376 3.92 -13.55 33.21
CA HIS A 376 4.05 -14.65 32.27
C HIS A 376 4.94 -14.18 31.14
N TYR A 377 6.05 -14.88 30.88
CA TYR A 377 7.05 -14.37 29.94
C TYR A 377 7.48 -15.37 28.89
N GLN A 378 7.82 -14.81 27.73
CA GLN A 378 8.64 -15.47 26.72
C GLN A 378 10.03 -14.84 26.71
N TYR A 379 11.01 -15.57 26.20
CA TYR A 379 12.38 -15.08 26.17
C TYR A 379 13.14 -15.58 24.94
N SER A 380 14.18 -14.82 24.60
CA SER A 380 15.24 -15.21 23.68
C SER A 380 16.57 -15.18 24.42
N ASP A 381 17.41 -16.18 24.15
CA ASP A 381 18.78 -16.23 24.65
C ASP A 381 19.73 -15.71 23.58
N SER A 382 20.76 -14.98 24.00
CA SER A 382 21.89 -14.65 23.12
C SER A 382 22.53 -15.94 22.58
N PRO A 383 23.18 -15.93 21.41
CA PRO A 383 23.86 -17.12 20.86
C PRO A 383 24.86 -17.77 21.84
N THR A 384 25.52 -16.98 22.67
CA THR A 384 26.45 -17.47 23.72
C THR A 384 25.76 -17.98 24.99
N GLY A 385 24.45 -17.77 25.14
CA GLY A 385 23.66 -18.10 26.33
C GLY A 385 23.96 -17.25 27.57
N ARG A 386 24.75 -16.18 27.43
CA ARG A 386 25.14 -15.31 28.56
C ARG A 386 24.03 -14.33 28.94
N TRP A 387 23.29 -13.86 27.95
CA TRP A 387 22.22 -12.90 28.10
C TRP A 387 20.88 -13.50 27.70
N ARG A 388 19.83 -13.05 28.36
CA ARG A 388 18.45 -13.41 28.05
C ARG A 388 17.58 -12.16 28.04
N ALA A 389 16.90 -11.91 26.93
CA ALA A 389 15.86 -10.91 26.82
C ALA A 389 14.52 -11.60 27.04
N ALA A 390 13.76 -11.14 28.02
CA ALA A 390 12.43 -11.65 28.28
C ALA A 390 11.39 -10.54 28.17
N TYR A 391 10.31 -10.89 27.52
CA TYR A 391 9.12 -10.08 27.43
C TYR A 391 8.08 -10.68 28.40
N GLY A 392 7.67 -9.92 29.41
CA GLY A 392 6.77 -10.38 30.47
C GLY A 392 5.44 -9.65 30.46
N ARG A 393 4.35 -10.42 30.45
CA ARG A 393 2.98 -9.94 30.57
C ARG A 393 2.44 -10.08 31.98
N SER A 394 1.74 -9.06 32.47
CA SER A 394 1.01 -9.16 33.73
C SER A 394 -0.48 -8.89 33.56
N HIS A 395 -1.28 -9.52 34.44
CA HIS A 395 -2.71 -9.19 34.56
C HIS A 395 -2.95 -8.03 35.53
N ASP A 396 -1.98 -7.73 36.40
CA ASP A 396 -2.14 -6.81 37.53
C ASP A 396 -1.46 -5.44 37.30
N THR A 397 -0.60 -5.34 36.28
CA THR A 397 0.22 -4.16 35.97
C THR A 397 0.55 -4.13 34.48
N ASP A 398 1.08 -3.00 34.01
CA ASP A 398 1.68 -2.86 32.68
C ASP A 398 2.71 -3.97 32.39
N ASP A 399 2.76 -4.36 31.13
CA ASP A 399 3.73 -5.33 30.62
C ASP A 399 5.15 -4.79 30.77
N ARG A 400 6.14 -5.69 30.69
CA ARG A 400 7.49 -5.34 31.11
C ARG A 400 8.56 -6.12 30.36
N PHE A 401 9.56 -5.39 29.91
CA PHE A 401 10.81 -5.96 29.43
C PHE A 401 11.73 -6.31 30.60
N PHE A 402 12.45 -7.43 30.48
CA PHE A 402 13.49 -7.86 31.40
C PHE A 402 14.73 -8.31 30.62
N LEU A 403 15.88 -7.72 30.93
CA LEU A 403 17.18 -8.21 30.47
C LEU A 403 17.89 -8.92 31.61
N PHE A 404 18.28 -10.17 31.41
CA PHE A 404 19.06 -10.95 32.36
C PHE A 404 20.50 -11.09 31.89
N GLY A 405 21.43 -10.94 32.83
CA GLY A 405 22.84 -11.31 32.66
C GLY A 405 23.17 -12.46 33.62
N GLY A 406 23.21 -13.68 33.11
CA GLY A 406 23.08 -14.90 33.94
C GLY A 406 21.69 -14.97 34.59
N ASP A 407 21.60 -15.36 35.86
CA ASP A 407 20.32 -15.49 36.58
C ASP A 407 19.79 -14.16 37.16
N ASN A 408 20.48 -13.04 36.93
CA ASN A 408 20.14 -11.75 37.55
C ASN A 408 19.49 -10.81 36.53
N ILE A 409 18.37 -10.20 36.92
CA ILE A 409 17.76 -9.09 36.20
C ILE A 409 18.72 -7.89 36.25
N ARG A 410 19.10 -7.39 35.07
CA ARG A 410 19.98 -6.23 34.87
C ARG A 410 19.19 -4.98 34.51
N VAL A 411 18.24 -5.11 33.59
CA VAL A 411 17.45 -4.00 33.06
C VAL A 411 15.98 -4.39 33.10
N THR A 412 15.12 -3.42 33.36
CA THR A 412 13.68 -3.61 33.21
C THR A 412 12.94 -2.33 32.88
N GLU A 413 12.09 -2.37 31.86
CA GLU A 413 11.33 -1.22 31.37
C GLU A 413 9.84 -1.58 31.25
N PRO A 414 8.91 -0.70 31.68
CA PRO A 414 7.48 -0.89 31.43
C PRO A 414 7.16 -0.72 29.93
N LEU A 415 6.13 -1.43 29.47
CA LEU A 415 5.62 -1.42 28.10
C LEU A 415 4.12 -1.12 28.15
N GLU A 416 3.61 -0.30 27.23
CA GLU A 416 2.26 0.28 27.34
C GLU A 416 1.16 -0.70 26.95
N ASN A 417 1.32 -1.44 25.85
CA ASN A 417 0.24 -2.29 25.35
C ASN A 417 0.76 -3.33 24.38
N VAL A 418 0.30 -4.57 24.53
CA VAL A 418 0.94 -5.66 23.83
C VAL A 418 -0.05 -6.74 23.39
N GLY A 419 -0.10 -6.98 22.08
CA GLY A 419 -0.79 -8.10 21.42
C GLY A 419 -0.16 -9.46 21.74
N THR A 420 -0.23 -10.47 20.89
CA THR A 420 0.34 -11.85 21.10
C THR A 420 1.77 -11.91 21.68
N LEU A 421 2.15 -12.95 22.45
CA LEU A 421 3.39 -12.95 23.27
C LEU A 421 4.69 -13.27 22.51
N ASP A 422 4.59 -13.78 21.29
CA ASP A 422 5.70 -14.25 20.46
C ASP A 422 6.42 -13.10 19.74
N GLY A 423 7.72 -13.24 19.41
CA GLY A 423 8.46 -12.30 18.55
C GLY A 423 9.10 -11.07 19.20
N LYS A 424 8.87 -10.85 20.51
CA LYS A 424 8.89 -9.48 21.06
C LYS A 424 10.21 -8.94 21.57
N ALA A 425 11.21 -9.78 21.79
CA ALA A 425 12.49 -9.33 22.29
C ALA A 425 13.65 -10.21 21.80
N ALA A 426 14.79 -9.57 21.55
CA ALA A 426 16.02 -10.20 21.08
C ALA A 426 17.23 -9.66 21.83
N VAL A 427 18.29 -10.45 21.96
CA VAL A 427 19.51 -10.03 22.65
C VAL A 427 20.79 -10.58 21.99
N SER A 428 21.78 -9.70 21.86
CA SER A 428 23.10 -9.99 21.31
C SER A 428 24.08 -10.54 22.36
N ASN A 429 25.25 -10.97 21.92
CA ASN A 429 26.27 -11.56 22.80
C ASN A 429 26.92 -10.57 23.78
N ASN A 430 26.88 -9.27 23.46
CA ASN A 430 27.38 -8.21 24.35
C ASN A 430 26.28 -7.64 25.27
N GLY A 431 25.04 -8.11 25.15
CA GLY A 431 23.92 -7.69 25.99
C GLY A 431 23.15 -6.49 25.45
N VAL A 432 23.38 -6.06 24.21
CA VAL A 432 22.45 -5.15 23.52
C VAL A 432 21.16 -5.93 23.23
N ALA A 433 20.02 -5.39 23.65
CA ALA A 433 18.73 -6.05 23.55
C ALA A 433 17.70 -5.15 22.87
N ALA A 434 16.94 -5.72 21.94
CA ALA A 434 15.79 -5.07 21.31
C ALA A 434 14.49 -5.61 21.91
N VAL A 435 13.48 -4.74 22.00
CA VAL A 435 12.12 -5.10 22.40
C VAL A 435 11.11 -4.22 21.67
N ILE A 436 9.97 -4.80 21.30
CA ILE A 436 8.87 -4.09 20.64
C ILE A 436 7.68 -3.87 21.59
N ASP A 437 6.99 -2.76 21.37
CA ASP A 437 5.80 -2.32 22.13
C ASP A 437 4.72 -1.84 21.15
N ASN A 438 3.54 -2.49 21.14
CA ASN A 438 2.43 -2.16 20.24
C ASN A 438 1.42 -1.27 20.97
N LEU A 439 1.82 -0.02 21.17
CA LEU A 439 1.18 1.02 21.99
C LEU A 439 -0.36 1.05 21.86
N ASP A 440 -0.88 1.21 20.65
CA ASP A 440 -2.31 1.12 20.36
C ASP A 440 -2.49 0.37 19.04
N GLN A 441 -3.09 -0.82 19.14
CA GLN A 441 -3.33 -1.71 18.01
C GLN A 441 -4.43 -1.21 17.07
N GLU A 442 -5.39 -0.42 17.58
CA GLU A 442 -6.44 0.20 16.77
C GLU A 442 -5.89 1.40 15.98
N GLU A 443 -4.91 2.11 16.54
CA GLU A 443 -4.20 3.19 15.85
C GLU A 443 -3.03 2.71 14.97
N LEU A 444 -2.77 1.39 14.90
CA LEU A 444 -1.65 0.79 14.17
C LEU A 444 -0.32 1.43 14.57
N SER A 445 -0.05 1.47 15.87
CA SER A 445 1.13 2.16 16.42
C SER A 445 2.03 1.20 17.19
N GLY A 446 3.28 1.14 16.76
CA GLY A 446 4.29 0.30 17.39
C GLY A 446 5.59 1.05 17.61
N LYS A 447 6.44 0.50 18.47
CA LYS A 447 7.71 1.11 18.82
C LYS A 447 8.77 0.06 19.06
N LEU A 448 9.93 0.26 18.46
CA LEU A 448 11.13 -0.51 18.72
C LEU A 448 12.00 0.24 19.74
N TYR A 449 12.38 -0.46 20.79
CA TYR A 449 13.38 -0.01 21.76
C TYR A 449 14.63 -0.88 21.65
N VAL A 450 15.81 -0.26 21.77
CA VAL A 450 17.08 -0.97 21.92
C VAL A 450 17.80 -0.44 23.14
N PHE A 451 18.23 -1.34 24.02
CA PHE A 451 18.94 -1.04 25.24
C PHE A 451 20.33 -1.69 25.22
N ASP A 452 21.29 -1.05 25.88
CA ASP A 452 22.57 -1.67 26.17
C ASP A 452 22.50 -2.60 27.39
N SER A 453 23.61 -3.27 27.68
CA SER A 453 23.72 -4.17 28.83
C SER A 453 23.58 -3.51 30.22
N SER A 454 23.66 -2.17 30.29
CA SER A 454 23.49 -1.36 31.50
C SER A 454 22.07 -0.84 31.69
N GLY A 455 21.26 -0.87 30.64
CA GLY A 455 19.89 -0.35 30.59
C GLY A 455 19.77 1.04 29.99
N GLU A 456 20.86 1.59 29.43
CA GLU A 456 20.79 2.82 28.65
C GLU A 456 20.06 2.55 27.33
N GLN A 457 19.05 3.36 27.03
CA GLN A 457 18.32 3.27 25.77
C GLN A 457 19.19 3.82 24.63
N LEU A 458 19.62 2.94 23.74
CA LEU A 458 20.42 3.27 22.55
C LEU A 458 19.55 3.75 21.39
N LEU A 459 18.36 3.15 21.22
CA LEU A 459 17.42 3.49 20.15
C LEU A 459 15.98 3.49 20.67
N GLY A 460 15.17 4.43 20.18
CA GLY A 460 13.72 4.38 20.29
C GLY A 460 13.12 4.85 18.97
N HIS A 461 12.48 3.96 18.23
CA HIS A 461 11.92 4.26 16.92
C HIS A 461 10.43 3.95 16.87
N PHE A 462 9.63 4.95 16.50
CA PHE A 462 8.18 4.79 16.34
C PHE A 462 7.88 4.28 14.93
N LEU A 463 7.10 3.21 14.86
CA LEU A 463 6.66 2.56 13.64
C LEU A 463 5.15 2.83 13.51
N ASN A 464 4.74 3.36 12.35
CA ASN A 464 3.34 3.68 12.08
C ASN A 464 2.57 2.45 11.58
N ALA A 465 2.83 1.32 12.25
CA ALA A 465 2.18 0.03 12.07
C ALA A 465 2.38 -0.82 13.32
N ASN A 466 1.57 -1.86 13.46
CA ASN A 466 1.83 -2.92 14.43
C ASN A 466 3.14 -3.64 14.06
N VAL A 467 3.96 -3.93 15.05
CA VAL A 467 5.24 -4.62 14.90
C VAL A 467 5.08 -6.05 15.38
N GLU A 468 5.54 -7.00 14.58
CA GLU A 468 5.36 -8.42 14.87
C GLU A 468 6.65 -9.05 15.42
N ALA A 469 7.78 -8.73 14.81
CA ALA A 469 9.05 -9.34 15.15
C ALA A 469 10.16 -8.29 15.30
N CYS A 470 11.14 -8.58 16.16
CA CYS A 470 12.38 -7.83 16.22
C CYS A 470 13.60 -8.74 16.46
N THR A 471 14.76 -8.29 16.01
CA THR A 471 16.02 -9.03 16.18
C THR A 471 17.21 -8.08 16.34
N VAL A 472 18.35 -8.61 16.80
CA VAL A 472 19.62 -7.89 16.96
C VAL A 472 20.75 -8.77 16.42
N SER A 473 21.71 -8.17 15.71
CA SER A 473 22.90 -8.88 15.25
C SER A 473 23.72 -9.39 16.43
N GLU A 474 24.48 -10.47 16.23
CA GLU A 474 25.22 -11.12 17.32
C GLU A 474 26.18 -10.18 18.08
N ASP A 475 26.74 -9.20 17.38
CA ASP A 475 27.64 -8.18 17.89
C ASP A 475 26.92 -6.94 18.48
N GLY A 476 25.59 -6.87 18.37
CA GLY A 476 24.78 -5.75 18.86
C GLY A 476 24.82 -4.50 17.98
N ARG A 477 25.46 -4.55 16.80
CA ARG A 477 25.64 -3.38 15.92
C ARG A 477 24.35 -2.99 15.18
N TYR A 478 23.53 -3.97 14.80
CA TYR A 478 22.29 -3.77 14.07
C TYR A 478 21.09 -4.33 14.82
N ALA A 479 19.96 -3.65 14.71
CA ALA A 479 18.66 -4.14 15.16
C ALA A 479 17.68 -4.07 13.99
N ALA A 480 16.71 -4.97 13.96
CA ALA A 480 15.67 -4.96 12.94
C ALA A 480 14.28 -5.17 13.53
N ALA A 481 13.26 -4.71 12.82
CA ALA A 481 11.85 -4.87 13.17
C ALA A 481 10.99 -5.09 11.92
N ALA A 482 10.05 -6.04 11.97
CA ALA A 482 9.09 -6.32 10.91
C ALA A 482 7.69 -5.82 11.30
N THR A 483 7.05 -5.10 10.40
CA THR A 483 5.70 -4.54 10.58
C THR A 483 4.65 -5.35 9.83
N LEU A 484 3.43 -5.33 10.37
CA LEU A 484 2.25 -5.90 9.74
C LEU A 484 1.63 -4.94 8.72
N ASN A 485 0.68 -5.45 7.93
CA ASN A 485 -0.22 -4.63 7.13
C ASN A 485 -0.83 -3.49 7.97
N PRO A 486 -0.97 -2.28 7.40
CA PRO A 486 -0.80 -1.93 6.00
C PRO A 486 0.63 -1.55 5.58
N ASP A 487 1.59 -1.46 6.52
CA ASP A 487 2.97 -1.04 6.21
C ASP A 487 3.82 -2.19 5.64
N CYS A 488 3.62 -3.41 6.16
CA CYS A 488 4.19 -4.66 5.64
C CYS A 488 5.68 -4.55 5.24
N SER A 489 6.50 -4.02 6.14
CA SER A 489 7.89 -3.68 5.85
C SER A 489 8.83 -4.18 6.94
N THR A 490 10.10 -4.38 6.59
CA THR A 490 11.18 -4.66 7.53
C THR A 490 12.16 -3.51 7.58
N TYR A 491 12.49 -3.07 8.79
CA TYR A 491 13.37 -1.95 9.06
C TYR A 491 14.66 -2.46 9.68
N ILE A 492 15.81 -1.95 9.23
CA ILE A 492 17.11 -2.18 9.87
C ILE A 492 17.64 -0.87 10.42
N PHE A 493 18.20 -0.92 11.62
CA PHE A 493 18.75 0.20 12.36
C PHE A 493 20.21 -0.06 12.72
N ASP A 494 21.05 0.96 12.57
CA ASP A 494 22.40 1.00 13.13
C ASP A 494 22.30 1.48 14.58
N VAL A 495 22.59 0.58 15.52
CA VAL A 495 22.36 0.80 16.94
C VAL A 495 23.30 1.86 17.51
N GLU A 496 24.59 1.87 17.15
CA GLU A 496 25.50 2.87 17.70
C GLU A 496 25.27 4.28 17.10
N ARG A 497 24.74 4.36 15.87
CA ARG A 497 24.35 5.65 15.27
C ARG A 497 22.95 6.10 15.71
N GLY A 498 22.09 5.17 16.11
CA GLY A 498 20.68 5.45 16.43
C GLY A 498 19.85 5.82 15.19
N GLU A 499 20.23 5.32 14.02
CA GLU A 499 19.65 5.70 12.73
C GLU A 499 19.05 4.49 12.02
N GLN A 500 17.93 4.71 11.32
CA GLN A 500 17.41 3.74 10.37
C GLN A 500 18.33 3.71 9.14
N VAL A 501 18.81 2.52 8.79
CA VAL A 501 19.67 2.30 7.60
C VAL A 501 18.88 1.76 6.42
N LEU A 502 17.81 1.00 6.65
CA LEU A 502 17.02 0.37 5.60
C LEU A 502 15.53 0.34 5.96
N LYS A 503 14.69 0.48 4.93
CA LYS A 503 13.30 0.00 4.91
C LYS A 503 13.15 -0.90 3.68
N HIS A 504 12.75 -2.14 3.88
CA HIS A 504 12.49 -3.15 2.86
C HIS A 504 10.99 -3.48 2.85
N GLU A 505 10.35 -3.46 1.69
CA GLU A 505 8.96 -3.91 1.54
C GLU A 505 8.94 -5.44 1.50
N ASN A 506 8.16 -6.06 2.38
CA ASN A 506 8.25 -7.51 2.56
C ASN A 506 7.62 -8.26 1.37
N LEU A 507 8.41 -9.15 0.75
CA LEU A 507 7.89 -10.11 -0.21
C LEU A 507 6.85 -11.03 0.43
N ASP A 508 5.76 -11.27 -0.28
CA ASP A 508 4.72 -12.22 0.09
C ASP A 508 4.14 -12.00 1.50
N GLY A 509 3.74 -10.77 1.80
CA GLY A 509 2.96 -10.48 3.02
C GLY A 509 3.77 -10.31 4.30
N ASN A 510 3.06 -10.43 5.43
CA ASN A 510 3.62 -10.19 6.76
C ASN A 510 4.75 -11.18 7.07
N LYS A 511 5.65 -10.79 7.98
CA LYS A 511 6.72 -11.65 8.46
C LYS A 511 6.62 -11.76 9.97
N THR A 512 6.46 -12.99 10.45
CA THR A 512 6.21 -13.28 11.88
C THR A 512 7.50 -13.50 12.65
N ASP A 513 8.61 -13.74 11.95
CA ASP A 513 9.93 -13.74 12.56
C ASP A 513 10.99 -13.18 11.61
N ILE A 514 12.10 -12.71 12.19
CA ILE A 514 13.28 -12.20 11.48
C ILE A 514 14.56 -12.55 12.25
N GLU A 515 15.63 -12.91 11.56
CA GLU A 515 16.87 -13.35 12.20
C GLU A 515 18.10 -12.86 11.44
N PHE A 516 19.04 -12.21 12.16
CA PHE A 516 20.36 -11.93 11.62
C PHE A 516 21.23 -13.17 11.63
N ARG A 517 21.84 -13.50 10.49
CA ARG A 517 22.86 -14.55 10.37
C ARG A 517 24.12 -13.98 9.72
N SER A 518 25.28 -14.41 10.20
CA SER A 518 26.56 -14.07 9.60
C SER A 518 27.17 -15.30 8.93
N ASP A 519 27.59 -15.15 7.68
CA ASP A 519 28.32 -16.17 6.94
C ASP A 519 29.58 -15.58 6.27
N ASP A 520 30.14 -16.30 5.29
CA ASP A 520 31.35 -15.88 4.58
C ASP A 520 31.11 -14.65 3.67
N ASP A 521 29.86 -14.40 3.25
CA ASP A 521 29.47 -13.34 2.31
C ASP A 521 29.00 -12.06 3.05
N GLY A 522 28.58 -12.18 4.31
CA GLY A 522 28.35 -11.01 5.16
C GLY A 522 27.34 -11.25 6.28
N LEU A 523 26.77 -10.13 6.75
CA LEU A 523 25.64 -10.14 7.67
C LEU A 523 24.35 -10.01 6.84
N HIS A 524 23.44 -10.95 7.06
CA HIS A 524 22.19 -11.04 6.30
C HIS A 524 21.01 -11.16 7.26
N LEU A 525 19.87 -10.61 6.86
CA LEU A 525 18.63 -10.69 7.60
C LEU A 525 17.71 -11.69 6.91
N TYR A 526 17.39 -12.79 7.58
CA TYR A 526 16.46 -13.81 7.13
C TYR A 526 15.06 -13.47 7.61
N LEU A 527 14.06 -13.61 6.73
CA LEU A 527 12.67 -13.27 7.00
C LEU A 527 11.79 -14.51 6.90
N PHE A 528 10.88 -14.66 7.86
CA PHE A 528 10.07 -15.86 8.05
C PHE A 528 8.59 -15.51 7.91
N GLU A 529 7.85 -16.30 7.14
CA GLU A 529 6.40 -16.23 7.12
C GLU A 529 5.83 -16.77 8.44
N ASN A 530 6.34 -17.92 8.89
CA ASN A 530 6.02 -18.53 10.18
C ASN A 530 7.29 -18.78 11.00
N ARG A 531 7.21 -18.47 12.30
CA ARG A 531 8.32 -18.62 13.26
C ARG A 531 8.88 -20.04 13.38
N ASP A 532 8.05 -21.06 13.21
CA ASP A 532 8.44 -22.47 13.37
C ASP A 532 8.91 -23.13 12.06
N GLU A 533 9.04 -22.34 10.98
CA GLU A 533 9.40 -22.81 9.65
C GLU A 533 10.78 -22.30 9.20
N ASP A 534 11.23 -22.81 8.06
CA ASP A 534 12.44 -22.30 7.41
C ASP A 534 12.21 -20.87 6.88
N PRO A 535 13.28 -20.04 6.80
CA PRO A 535 13.14 -18.69 6.30
C PRO A 535 12.65 -18.68 4.85
N LEU A 536 11.82 -17.70 4.52
CA LEU A 536 11.26 -17.55 3.17
C LEU A 536 12.27 -16.91 2.22
N TYR A 537 13.00 -15.90 2.68
CA TYR A 537 14.09 -15.26 1.93
C TYR A 537 15.05 -14.52 2.86
N ALA A 538 16.17 -14.05 2.32
CA ALA A 538 17.14 -13.23 3.04
C ALA A 538 17.49 -11.97 2.25
N ILE A 539 17.79 -10.91 2.99
CA ILE A 539 18.24 -9.62 2.45
C ILE A 539 19.60 -9.23 3.04
N ASP A 540 20.37 -8.46 2.29
CA ASP A 540 21.55 -7.75 2.81
C ASP A 540 21.17 -6.43 3.50
N LEU A 541 22.19 -5.66 3.93
CA LEU A 541 21.97 -4.39 4.63
C LEU A 541 21.56 -3.25 3.67
N GLU A 542 21.74 -3.45 2.38
CA GLU A 542 21.31 -2.59 1.29
C GLU A 542 19.84 -2.86 0.91
N GLY A 543 19.28 -4.00 1.34
CA GLY A 543 17.91 -4.42 1.13
C GLY A 543 17.68 -5.26 -0.12
N GLU A 544 18.77 -5.71 -0.75
CA GLU A 544 18.72 -6.61 -1.90
C GLU A 544 18.44 -8.03 -1.44
N VAL A 545 17.59 -8.74 -2.18
CA VAL A 545 17.25 -10.14 -1.89
C VAL A 545 18.37 -11.04 -2.40
N ILE A 546 19.12 -11.63 -1.49
CA ILE A 546 20.31 -12.45 -1.80
C ILE A 546 20.00 -13.94 -1.87
N TRP A 547 18.90 -14.38 -1.28
CA TRP A 547 18.48 -15.77 -1.23
C TRP A 547 16.96 -15.87 -1.09
N LYS A 548 16.36 -16.87 -1.73
CA LYS A 548 14.93 -17.21 -1.64
C LYS A 548 14.80 -18.71 -1.39
N SER A 549 13.82 -19.11 -0.58
CA SER A 549 13.49 -20.52 -0.37
C SER A 549 13.01 -21.18 -1.67
N GLU A 550 13.09 -22.52 -1.72
CA GLU A 550 12.54 -23.27 -2.86
C GLU A 550 11.03 -23.03 -3.00
N GLU A 551 10.33 -22.87 -1.88
CA GLU A 551 8.90 -22.56 -1.87
C GLU A 551 8.60 -21.19 -2.51
N LEU A 552 9.29 -20.12 -2.09
CA LEU A 552 9.09 -18.80 -2.68
C LEU A 552 9.45 -18.79 -4.18
N GLN A 553 10.52 -19.48 -4.57
CA GLN A 553 10.88 -19.61 -5.99
C GLN A 553 9.81 -20.37 -6.79
N ARG A 554 9.22 -21.43 -6.22
CA ARG A 554 8.13 -22.19 -6.85
C ARG A 554 6.89 -21.32 -7.02
N GLN A 555 6.53 -20.54 -6.00
CA GLN A 555 5.40 -19.60 -6.07
C GLN A 555 5.62 -18.50 -7.11
N GLU A 556 6.81 -17.90 -7.15
CA GLU A 556 7.14 -16.87 -8.14
C GLU A 556 7.12 -17.41 -9.57
N ARG A 557 7.65 -18.64 -9.78
CA ARG A 557 7.58 -19.33 -11.07
C ARG A 557 6.14 -19.60 -11.47
N LEU A 558 5.34 -20.16 -10.56
CA LEU A 558 3.94 -20.45 -10.82
C LEU A 558 3.19 -19.17 -11.22
N GLN A 559 3.41 -18.07 -10.51
CA GLN A 559 2.82 -16.78 -10.86
C GLN A 559 3.25 -16.30 -12.25
N GLN A 560 4.54 -16.38 -12.58
CA GLN A 560 5.04 -16.02 -13.92
C GLN A 560 4.39 -16.86 -15.02
N LEU A 561 4.19 -18.16 -14.79
CA LEU A 561 3.51 -19.04 -15.72
C LEU A 561 2.04 -18.65 -15.92
N MET A 562 1.33 -18.36 -14.82
CA MET A 562 -0.07 -17.92 -14.85
C MET A 562 -0.28 -16.55 -15.53
N GLU A 563 0.70 -15.65 -15.43
CA GLU A 563 0.69 -14.32 -16.06
C GLU A 563 1.11 -14.35 -17.54
N SER A 564 1.61 -15.48 -18.04
CA SER A 564 2.03 -15.65 -19.43
C SER A 564 0.81 -15.72 -20.36
N SER A 565 0.96 -15.18 -21.57
CA SER A 565 0.01 -15.40 -22.68
C SER A 565 0.31 -16.68 -23.47
N ARG A 566 1.44 -17.35 -23.20
CA ARG A 566 1.81 -18.57 -23.93
C ARG A 566 1.05 -19.77 -23.36
N THR A 567 0.41 -20.53 -24.24
CA THR A 567 -0.34 -21.73 -23.88
C THR A 567 0.53 -22.76 -23.14
N ASP A 568 1.76 -23.02 -23.62
CA ASP A 568 2.69 -23.97 -22.97
C ASP A 568 2.98 -23.59 -21.50
N ASP A 569 3.09 -22.29 -21.21
CA ASP A 569 3.40 -21.82 -19.85
C ASP A 569 2.17 -21.98 -18.94
N LEU A 570 0.98 -21.69 -19.47
CA LEU A 570 -0.29 -21.87 -18.75
C LEU A 570 -0.61 -23.36 -18.51
N GLU A 571 -0.28 -24.24 -19.44
CA GLU A 571 -0.37 -25.70 -19.26
C GLU A 571 0.56 -26.17 -18.13
N GLU A 572 1.80 -25.68 -18.08
CA GLU A 572 2.72 -25.97 -16.97
C GLU A 572 2.16 -25.44 -15.63
N ALA A 573 1.53 -24.25 -15.63
CA ALA A 573 0.86 -23.74 -14.44
C ALA A 573 -0.28 -24.65 -13.97
N LEU A 574 -1.09 -25.18 -14.89
CA LEU A 574 -2.16 -26.12 -14.56
C LEU A 574 -1.61 -27.37 -13.88
N ASP A 575 -0.57 -28.00 -14.44
CA ASP A 575 0.03 -29.20 -13.86
C ASP A 575 0.48 -28.97 -12.40
N LEU A 576 1.11 -27.83 -12.13
CA LEU A 576 1.56 -27.45 -10.78
C LEU A 576 0.39 -27.17 -9.83
N LEU A 577 -0.67 -26.53 -10.33
CA LEU A 577 -1.85 -26.20 -9.54
C LEU A 577 -2.71 -27.43 -9.25
N GLU A 578 -2.81 -28.38 -10.17
CA GLU A 578 -3.51 -29.65 -9.94
C GLU A 578 -2.81 -30.46 -8.85
N GLU A 579 -1.47 -30.55 -8.88
CA GLU A 579 -0.70 -31.17 -7.80
C GLU A 579 -0.96 -30.46 -6.46
N ALA A 580 -0.95 -29.13 -6.44
CA ALA A 580 -1.24 -28.36 -5.23
C ALA A 580 -2.68 -28.58 -4.71
N TYR A 581 -3.65 -28.72 -5.61
CA TYR A 581 -5.05 -28.96 -5.27
C TYR A 581 -5.26 -30.34 -4.64
N GLU A 582 -4.53 -31.35 -5.10
CA GLU A 582 -4.55 -32.70 -4.53
C GLU A 582 -3.87 -32.78 -3.15
N LEU A 583 -2.87 -31.92 -2.90
CA LEU A 583 -2.12 -31.87 -1.64
C LEU A 583 -2.78 -31.01 -0.56
N ALA A 584 -3.70 -30.11 -0.93
CA ALA A 584 -4.37 -29.24 0.01
C ALA A 584 -5.17 -30.04 1.06
N GLU A 585 -4.88 -29.80 2.34
CA GLU A 585 -5.56 -30.50 3.45
C GLU A 585 -6.78 -29.73 3.96
N GLU A 586 -6.74 -28.39 3.88
CA GLU A 586 -7.82 -27.53 4.33
C GLU A 586 -8.74 -27.07 3.19
N GLU A 587 -10.04 -26.95 3.50
CA GLU A 587 -11.05 -26.50 2.52
C GLU A 587 -10.71 -25.10 1.95
N ASN A 588 -10.15 -24.20 2.77
CA ASN A 588 -9.78 -22.86 2.32
C ASN A 588 -8.56 -22.87 1.40
N GLU A 589 -7.56 -23.70 1.69
CA GLU A 589 -6.40 -23.90 0.81
C GLU A 589 -6.85 -24.47 -0.53
N GLN A 590 -7.68 -25.51 -0.50
CA GLN A 590 -8.23 -26.13 -1.71
C GLN A 590 -9.03 -25.12 -2.54
N LYS A 591 -9.85 -24.27 -1.92
CA LYS A 591 -10.57 -23.19 -2.62
C LYS A 591 -9.66 -22.11 -3.19
N ASN A 592 -8.57 -21.77 -2.50
CA ASN A 592 -7.57 -20.84 -3.03
C ASN A 592 -6.88 -21.40 -4.28
N VAL A 593 -6.54 -22.69 -4.28
CA VAL A 593 -5.97 -23.35 -5.47
C VAL A 593 -7.01 -23.50 -6.58
N ALA A 594 -8.26 -23.87 -6.27
CA ALA A 594 -9.36 -23.92 -7.23
C ALA A 594 -9.57 -22.60 -7.96
N ARG A 595 -9.49 -21.48 -7.24
CA ARG A 595 -9.56 -20.15 -7.86
C ARG A 595 -8.46 -19.96 -8.89
N LYS A 596 -7.20 -20.28 -8.56
CA LYS A 596 -6.07 -20.18 -9.48
C LYS A 596 -6.22 -21.10 -10.69
N LEU A 597 -6.73 -22.32 -10.50
CA LEU A 597 -7.08 -23.24 -11.59
C LEU A 597 -8.15 -22.63 -12.50
N ALA A 598 -9.21 -22.04 -11.92
CA ALA A 598 -10.27 -21.39 -12.68
C ALA A 598 -9.73 -20.24 -13.56
N ASP A 599 -8.92 -19.36 -12.96
CA ASP A 599 -8.29 -18.23 -13.65
C ASP A 599 -7.35 -18.72 -14.77
N THR A 600 -6.56 -19.77 -14.53
CA THR A 600 -5.63 -20.33 -15.53
C THR A 600 -6.38 -21.00 -16.68
N HIS A 601 -7.44 -21.77 -16.42
CA HIS A 601 -8.30 -22.31 -17.47
C HIS A 601 -9.01 -21.20 -18.26
N TRP A 602 -9.44 -20.12 -17.60
CA TRP A 602 -10.01 -18.97 -18.30
C TRP A 602 -8.99 -18.35 -19.26
N SER A 603 -7.75 -18.14 -18.81
CA SER A 603 -6.65 -17.63 -19.65
C SER A 603 -6.36 -18.57 -20.82
N LEU A 604 -6.28 -19.88 -20.59
CA LEU A 604 -6.11 -20.86 -21.68
C LEU A 604 -7.22 -20.75 -22.70
N ALA A 605 -8.48 -20.66 -22.27
CA ALA A 605 -9.60 -20.45 -23.19
C ALA A 605 -9.52 -19.14 -23.98
N GLN A 606 -8.83 -18.09 -23.49
CA GLN A 606 -8.60 -16.88 -24.29
C GLN A 606 -7.44 -17.04 -25.29
N ASN A 607 -6.48 -17.93 -25.01
CA ASN A 607 -5.29 -18.14 -25.83
C ASN A 607 -5.39 -19.38 -26.75
N THR A 608 -6.45 -20.18 -26.64
CA THR A 608 -6.79 -21.28 -27.55
C THR A 608 -7.66 -20.80 -28.70
N GLU A 609 -7.50 -21.40 -29.88
CA GLU A 609 -8.35 -21.13 -31.05
C GLU A 609 -9.85 -21.29 -30.71
N TYR A 610 -10.62 -20.25 -31.06
CA TYR A 610 -12.05 -20.15 -30.79
C TYR A 610 -12.85 -21.28 -31.47
N ASP A 611 -13.93 -21.75 -30.81
CA ASP A 611 -14.80 -22.83 -31.30
C ASP A 611 -14.10 -24.17 -31.54
N THR A 612 -13.07 -24.47 -30.76
CA THR A 612 -12.44 -25.80 -30.72
C THR A 612 -12.94 -26.62 -29.52
N ASP A 613 -12.77 -27.95 -29.58
CA ASP A 613 -13.07 -28.85 -28.46
C ASP A 613 -12.26 -28.45 -27.20
N GLU A 614 -11.02 -28.03 -27.41
CA GLU A 614 -10.08 -27.57 -26.39
C GLU A 614 -10.54 -26.26 -25.74
N TRP A 615 -10.94 -25.27 -26.54
CA TRP A 615 -11.53 -24.02 -26.06
C TRP A 615 -12.74 -24.27 -25.15
N TRP A 616 -13.65 -25.15 -25.57
CA TRP A 616 -14.80 -25.55 -24.78
C TRP A 616 -14.42 -26.28 -23.49
N GLN A 617 -13.40 -27.15 -23.55
CA GLN A 617 -12.90 -27.84 -22.37
C GLN A 617 -12.39 -26.85 -21.33
N HIS A 618 -11.53 -25.90 -21.72
CA HIS A 618 -10.99 -24.89 -20.80
C HIS A 618 -12.09 -23.99 -20.23
N LEU A 619 -13.03 -23.50 -21.03
CA LEU A 619 -14.16 -22.71 -20.50
C LEU A 619 -14.98 -23.51 -19.48
N ASN A 620 -15.34 -24.75 -19.80
CA ASN A 620 -16.13 -25.57 -18.89
C ASN A 620 -15.39 -25.87 -17.59
N GLN A 621 -14.08 -26.11 -17.65
CA GLN A 621 -13.26 -26.37 -16.48
C GLN A 621 -13.09 -25.11 -15.61
N ALA A 622 -12.89 -23.93 -16.24
CA ALA A 622 -12.88 -22.65 -15.53
C ALA A 622 -14.19 -22.44 -14.76
N LYS A 623 -15.34 -22.65 -15.41
CA LYS A 623 -16.66 -22.54 -14.78
C LYS A 623 -16.84 -23.52 -13.62
N ALA A 624 -16.36 -24.75 -13.77
CA ALA A 624 -16.45 -25.77 -12.73
C ALA A 624 -15.70 -25.31 -11.46
N TYR A 625 -14.44 -24.90 -11.59
CA TYR A 625 -13.65 -24.42 -10.46
C TYR A 625 -14.19 -23.11 -9.84
N TYR A 626 -14.66 -22.16 -10.65
CA TYR A 626 -15.35 -20.98 -10.10
C TYR A 626 -16.63 -21.34 -9.33
N THR A 627 -17.32 -22.42 -9.72
CA THR A 627 -18.49 -22.92 -9.00
C THR A 627 -18.12 -23.55 -7.67
N GLU A 628 -16.98 -24.28 -7.60
CA GLU A 628 -16.49 -24.91 -6.37
C GLU A 628 -16.16 -23.90 -5.27
N ILE A 629 -15.68 -22.71 -5.64
CA ILE A 629 -15.31 -21.67 -4.67
C ILE A 629 -16.49 -20.81 -4.20
N LEU A 630 -17.72 -21.08 -4.65
CA LEU A 630 -18.89 -20.41 -4.09
C LEU A 630 -19.00 -20.67 -2.57
N PRO A 631 -19.42 -19.68 -1.75
CA PRO A 631 -20.04 -18.41 -2.14
C PRO A 631 -19.04 -17.24 -2.24
N TRP A 632 -17.76 -17.48 -2.50
CA TRP A 632 -16.78 -16.40 -2.64
C TRP A 632 -17.15 -15.47 -3.80
N TYR A 633 -16.82 -14.19 -3.65
CA TYR A 633 -17.15 -13.18 -4.66
C TYR A 633 -16.53 -13.51 -6.02
N ASP A 634 -15.27 -13.94 -6.02
CA ASP A 634 -14.54 -14.33 -7.23
C ASP A 634 -15.22 -15.51 -7.95
N GLY A 635 -15.79 -16.46 -7.21
CA GLY A 635 -16.57 -17.56 -7.79
C GLY A 635 -17.83 -17.07 -8.51
N LYS A 636 -18.57 -16.13 -7.91
CA LYS A 636 -19.78 -15.56 -8.52
C LYS A 636 -19.44 -14.82 -9.81
N GLN A 637 -18.41 -13.98 -9.77
CA GLN A 637 -17.92 -13.23 -10.92
C GLN A 637 -17.43 -14.17 -12.02
N GLY A 638 -16.61 -15.17 -11.68
CA GLY A 638 -16.06 -16.12 -12.64
C GLY A 638 -17.12 -17.00 -13.30
N VAL A 639 -18.10 -17.53 -12.55
CA VAL A 639 -19.23 -18.29 -13.14
C VAL A 639 -20.04 -17.42 -14.10
N ALA A 640 -20.29 -16.16 -13.72
CA ALA A 640 -20.99 -15.20 -14.58
C ALA A 640 -20.19 -14.90 -15.86
N LYS A 641 -18.88 -14.62 -15.71
CA LYS A 641 -17.93 -14.34 -16.79
C LYS A 641 -17.94 -15.47 -17.83
N VAL A 642 -17.76 -16.72 -17.38
CA VAL A 642 -17.75 -17.86 -18.29
C VAL A 642 -19.13 -18.08 -18.94
N SER A 643 -20.20 -18.01 -18.16
CA SER A 643 -21.56 -18.18 -18.69
C SER A 643 -21.91 -17.14 -19.75
N ARG A 644 -21.42 -15.91 -19.61
CA ARG A 644 -21.57 -14.84 -20.59
C ARG A 644 -20.84 -15.17 -21.89
N LYS A 645 -19.58 -15.62 -21.83
CA LYS A 645 -18.81 -16.01 -23.04
C LYS A 645 -19.49 -17.17 -23.78
N GLN A 646 -19.95 -18.18 -23.04
CA GLN A 646 -20.73 -19.30 -23.60
C GLN A 646 -22.06 -18.83 -24.21
N GLY A 647 -22.74 -17.88 -23.56
CA GLY A 647 -24.00 -17.33 -24.03
C GLY A 647 -23.85 -16.56 -25.34
N LYS A 648 -22.81 -15.72 -25.45
CA LYS A 648 -22.44 -15.01 -26.69
C LYS A 648 -22.20 -15.98 -27.85
N TYR A 649 -21.37 -17.01 -27.63
CA TYR A 649 -21.15 -18.06 -28.63
C TYR A 649 -22.48 -18.65 -29.14
N HIS A 650 -23.41 -18.99 -28.24
CA HIS A 650 -24.69 -19.58 -28.67
C HIS A 650 -25.59 -18.60 -29.41
N ILE A 651 -25.51 -17.31 -29.12
CA ILE A 651 -26.17 -16.28 -29.94
C ILE A 651 -25.59 -16.29 -31.36
N ASP A 652 -24.27 -16.29 -31.49
CA ASP A 652 -23.58 -16.25 -32.79
C ASP A 652 -23.89 -17.47 -33.65
N GLN A 653 -24.05 -18.64 -33.02
CA GLN A 653 -24.48 -19.88 -33.67
C GLN A 653 -26.00 -19.98 -33.92
N GLY A 654 -26.79 -18.96 -33.54
CA GLY A 654 -28.25 -18.94 -33.68
C GLY A 654 -29.00 -19.87 -32.72
N ASN A 655 -28.35 -20.33 -31.66
CA ASN A 655 -28.93 -21.16 -30.60
C ASN A 655 -29.44 -20.29 -29.43
N GLU A 656 -30.47 -19.50 -29.70
CA GLU A 656 -31.06 -18.54 -28.76
C GLU A 656 -31.59 -19.18 -27.46
N GLU A 657 -32.07 -20.43 -27.51
CA GLU A 657 -32.60 -21.12 -26.33
C GLU A 657 -31.50 -21.41 -25.30
N THR A 658 -30.36 -21.96 -25.76
CA THR A 658 -29.22 -22.22 -24.87
C THR A 658 -28.57 -20.93 -24.38
N ALA A 659 -28.47 -19.90 -25.23
CA ALA A 659 -28.02 -18.59 -24.79
C ALA A 659 -28.91 -18.02 -23.67
N LEU A 660 -30.24 -18.09 -23.84
CA LEU A 660 -31.20 -17.63 -22.84
C LEU A 660 -31.04 -18.37 -21.50
N GLU A 661 -30.82 -19.69 -21.53
CA GLU A 661 -30.56 -20.48 -20.31
C GLU A 661 -29.30 -20.01 -19.59
N LEU A 662 -28.23 -19.70 -20.32
CA LEU A 662 -26.97 -19.21 -19.74
C LEU A 662 -27.17 -17.83 -19.08
N PHE A 663 -27.79 -16.86 -19.75
CA PHE A 663 -28.05 -15.55 -19.14
C PHE A 663 -29.00 -15.64 -17.94
N ARG A 664 -30.02 -16.52 -17.99
CA ARG A 664 -30.88 -16.79 -16.83
C ARG A 664 -30.11 -17.42 -15.67
N SER A 665 -29.11 -18.24 -15.94
CA SER A 665 -28.27 -18.81 -14.89
C SER A 665 -27.48 -17.75 -14.14
N ILE A 666 -27.00 -16.71 -14.84
CA ILE A 666 -26.34 -15.54 -14.22
C ILE A 666 -27.34 -14.77 -13.36
N ALA A 667 -28.54 -14.48 -13.91
CA ALA A 667 -29.61 -13.79 -13.18
C ALA A 667 -29.98 -14.51 -11.87
N LYS A 668 -30.06 -15.83 -11.92
CA LYS A 668 -30.34 -16.67 -10.76
C LYS A 668 -29.21 -16.60 -9.73
N LEU A 669 -27.96 -16.60 -10.17
CA LEU A 669 -26.80 -16.51 -9.28
C LEU A 669 -26.75 -15.14 -8.56
N GLU A 670 -27.12 -14.07 -9.27
CA GLU A 670 -27.29 -12.73 -8.72
C GLU A 670 -28.38 -12.68 -7.65
N GLU A 671 -29.56 -13.26 -7.92
CA GLU A 671 -30.66 -13.34 -6.94
C GLU A 671 -30.30 -14.21 -5.72
N GLU A 672 -29.64 -15.34 -5.94
CA GLU A 672 -29.27 -16.30 -4.87
C GLU A 672 -28.28 -15.70 -3.87
N TYR A 673 -27.35 -14.89 -4.35
CA TYR A 673 -26.26 -14.35 -3.54
C TYR A 673 -26.36 -12.84 -3.24
N ASP A 674 -27.41 -12.17 -3.71
CA ASP A 674 -27.63 -10.73 -3.56
C ASP A 674 -26.43 -9.89 -4.05
N VAL A 675 -25.94 -10.20 -5.26
CA VAL A 675 -24.82 -9.48 -5.88
C VAL A 675 -25.14 -9.13 -7.32
N GLN A 676 -24.77 -7.93 -7.78
CA GLN A 676 -24.94 -7.54 -9.17
C GLN A 676 -23.91 -8.27 -10.07
N LEU A 677 -24.37 -9.12 -10.98
CA LEU A 677 -23.55 -9.89 -11.92
C LEU A 677 -23.91 -9.61 -13.37
N LEU A 678 -25.20 -9.40 -13.66
CA LEU A 678 -25.65 -9.03 -14.99
C LEU A 678 -25.19 -7.61 -15.32
N THR A 679 -24.63 -7.46 -16.52
CA THR A 679 -24.42 -6.14 -17.13
C THR A 679 -25.72 -5.66 -17.78
N GLU A 680 -25.82 -4.36 -18.08
CA GLU A 680 -26.96 -3.84 -18.84
C GLU A 680 -27.09 -4.49 -20.22
N ALA A 681 -25.98 -4.88 -20.83
CA ALA A 681 -25.98 -5.63 -22.08
C ALA A 681 -26.58 -7.02 -21.90
N ASP A 682 -26.26 -7.72 -20.80
CA ASP A 682 -26.85 -9.01 -20.47
C ASP A 682 -28.34 -8.89 -20.21
N GLU A 683 -28.79 -7.85 -19.50
CA GLU A 683 -30.21 -7.60 -19.26
C GLU A 683 -30.98 -7.33 -20.57
N ARG A 684 -30.39 -6.55 -21.49
CA ARG A 684 -30.97 -6.34 -22.82
C ARG A 684 -31.09 -7.65 -23.60
N ARG A 685 -30.01 -8.44 -23.64
CA ARG A 685 -30.00 -9.76 -24.29
C ARG A 685 -31.03 -10.69 -23.68
N LEU A 686 -31.18 -10.70 -22.36
CA LEU A 686 -32.16 -11.52 -21.66
C LEU A 686 -33.61 -11.12 -22.04
N LYS A 687 -33.89 -9.82 -22.15
CA LYS A 687 -35.20 -9.31 -22.62
C LYS A 687 -35.47 -9.67 -24.08
N GLU A 688 -34.47 -9.50 -24.96
CA GLU A 688 -34.57 -9.82 -26.38
C GLU A 688 -34.82 -11.32 -26.60
N LEU A 689 -34.00 -12.17 -25.98
CA LEU A 689 -34.10 -13.63 -26.08
C LEU A 689 -35.36 -14.19 -25.42
N SER A 690 -35.90 -13.53 -24.38
CA SER A 690 -37.14 -13.96 -23.72
C SER A 690 -38.41 -13.52 -24.45
N GLY A 691 -38.30 -12.65 -25.46
CA GLY A 691 -39.44 -12.12 -26.21
C GLY A 691 -40.28 -11.10 -25.42
N GLU A 692 -39.72 -10.55 -24.33
CA GLU A 692 -40.34 -9.43 -23.61
C GLU A 692 -40.18 -8.15 -24.44
N LYS A 693 -41.29 -7.45 -24.72
CA LYS A 693 -41.24 -6.22 -25.54
C LYS A 693 -40.45 -5.13 -24.82
N VAL A 694 -39.46 -4.58 -25.51
CA VAL A 694 -38.81 -3.31 -25.16
C VAL A 694 -39.87 -2.20 -25.26
N GLU A 695 -40.29 -1.62 -24.13
CA GLU A 695 -41.19 -0.45 -24.06
C GLU A 695 -40.45 0.87 -24.25
#